data_AF-A0A4R8T7W4-F1
#
_entry.id   AF-A0A4R8T7W4-F1
#
_cell.length_a   1.000
_cell.length_b   1.000
_cell.length_c   1.000
_cell.angle_alpha   90.00
_cell.angle_beta   90.00
_cell.angle_gamma   90.00
#
_symmetry.space_group_name_H-M   'P 1'
#
loop_
_entity.id
_entity.type
_entity.pdbx_description
1 polymer ?
#
loop_
_entity_poly.entity_id
_entity_poly.type
_entity_poly.pdbx_seq_one_letter_code
_entity_poly.pdbx_strand_id
1 'polypeptide(L)'
;MDASSSSSRQRSPTPLLKTCRTCAHAKIKCDRTQDPVKCDRCLRLGKECTYAPSRGRRPPGPRSRPNKYLQVAEQAAHTVSESPATPSESLPSDGDGGGPTPPATAPAGPSGARQTRPSQAGIDDDAAAAHDPFDAGQLSLDQGQELLGRFRTKLTPHFPFVIVSASDHVGALRQTRPALCLALLAAASYDDVRLQRALGQMFNELVAARLVSGAFASLDVLQGLLVHLAWAHFQPRPKRYSQHLHLATSIVSDLRLDRPKNPRRWNVEGETATHEFVESLDETRTFLGTYYLSSCSSIVLQKLRIVTLTSYVTETAVRLGEIAEAPTDQYLPYIIRLQRLAEDIDDIVKNESTLDAMQIQAAVAEAKERVEVFKNEVSFPLGDCPLLIPQLYTIQLCLNQLSLPDSPFGLHNPSSQRMIQGLSESMVSAKNLVSVLLHTPPGQEVLFPNIIWVMLHCGFTLAARLDLQAADPRIGFMTEHLRQFSDIPHTVRQVVLRLESASSPDRDDRGDRDSFYHFSIRARRVEKWYLKQQQQHAINHAAMSPTMNIPTTHSYSALGTPASDLSQQQQQQVTGFEYTVAPSVFSQAAVAPVDGGMTYPQFTMAESAAMHSAREFNVEALAFADSFIPFKSWNYALGAQHGGDALQYQACPLLRAYYPAPTIAKDSDEVKSFTQEFTLLFDQLIATGGSDDFGEITPNTTSFSVVLFSGVDDENTDPVFFEYHHVAPEAPANATLGPDTVFPLGTLSQLFTVYAWLVEAGDAQWGTPITDFLPELKRNSSAASAANWTDITIGALAGHMSGLARDSSACRLDQPCDREIFVEMVSSQAPLFLPDTTPVISNAAFQLLAFALEARRGNQTLFSDIISSSVFEPLNMTNSALLSSAATQSIFARDLNSSAVGEPGALSVLSTANDLARAGSAMLASRLVSPAATRRWLQPVADTSNLRNGVGRPWEIYRAGRAADAPILDIFTKPGSVGRYASYFGLAPDFNAGFAILAHDTAAQRGGGPDLNVYADVVSLAVARLQQLAAAEMAARYAGSFDGPAGSAVFNVAADGPGLVVSALREGHVDVRARVAEAAGIELDHLDFRLYPSNVATDTRHQFVAVFQDRSAPVDMGTPTCITWQDVASLGRDVDVRFTFEMDEAGRAENVSMAGGGLVLGRHAE
;
A
#
# COMPACT_ATOMS: atom_id res chain seq x y z
N MET A 1 -19.42 -65.27 -36.45
CA MET A 1 -18.37 -66.28 -36.69
C MET A 1 -17.05 -65.56 -36.63
N ASP A 2 -16.09 -66.14 -35.94
CA ASP A 2 -14.88 -65.45 -35.47
C ASP A 2 -13.77 -65.39 -36.52
N ALA A 3 -12.92 -64.38 -36.39
CA ALA A 3 -11.60 -64.32 -37.00
C ALA A 3 -10.67 -63.53 -36.07
N SER A 4 -9.41 -63.95 -35.91
CA SER A 4 -8.48 -63.32 -34.98
C SER A 4 -7.01 -63.46 -35.39
N SER A 5 -6.18 -62.60 -34.78
CA SER A 5 -4.75 -62.77 -34.44
C SER A 5 -3.68 -61.89 -35.13
N SER A 6 -2.87 -61.29 -34.25
CA SER A 6 -1.45 -60.87 -34.42
C SER A 6 -1.05 -59.65 -35.27
N SER A 7 -0.40 -58.66 -34.62
CA SER A 7 0.79 -57.95 -35.15
C SER A 7 1.57 -57.24 -34.02
N SER A 8 2.82 -56.85 -34.30
CA SER A 8 3.88 -56.47 -33.36
C SER A 8 3.85 -55.02 -32.82
N ARG A 9 4.47 -54.78 -31.65
CA ARG A 9 4.83 -53.43 -31.14
C ARG A 9 6.16 -52.93 -31.73
N GLN A 10 6.23 -51.65 -32.10
CA GLN A 10 7.49 -50.93 -32.36
C GLN A 10 7.85 -49.97 -31.20
N ARG A 11 9.14 -49.61 -31.07
CA ARG A 11 9.63 -48.64 -30.08
C ARG A 11 9.68 -47.23 -30.68
N SER A 12 9.28 -46.22 -29.90
CA SER A 12 9.41 -44.81 -30.25
C SER A 12 10.86 -44.29 -30.12
N PRO A 13 11.27 -43.30 -30.94
CA PRO A 13 12.64 -42.78 -30.96
C PRO A 13 12.92 -41.75 -29.85
N THR A 14 14.18 -41.67 -29.42
CA THR A 14 14.67 -40.76 -28.38
C THR A 14 14.62 -39.28 -28.84
N PRO A 15 14.11 -38.33 -28.02
CA PRO A 15 14.05 -36.93 -28.39
C PRO A 15 15.43 -36.27 -28.54
N LEU A 16 15.62 -35.57 -29.67
CA LEU A 16 16.79 -34.77 -29.98
C LEU A 16 16.70 -33.37 -29.34
N LEU A 17 17.85 -32.70 -29.16
CA LEU A 17 17.88 -31.30 -28.74
C LEU A 17 17.29 -30.37 -29.83
N LYS A 18 16.67 -29.25 -29.43
CA LYS A 18 16.05 -28.28 -30.37
C LYS A 18 17.07 -27.54 -31.25
N THR A 19 18.31 -27.36 -30.78
CA THR A 19 19.38 -26.61 -31.47
C THR A 19 20.41 -27.57 -32.09
N CYS A 20 20.81 -27.35 -33.35
CA CYS A 20 21.86 -28.16 -33.98
C CYS A 20 23.25 -27.76 -33.46
N ARG A 21 24.22 -28.68 -33.55
CA ARG A 21 25.61 -28.46 -33.10
C ARG A 21 26.23 -27.22 -33.73
N THR A 22 26.01 -27.01 -35.03
CA THR A 22 26.59 -25.91 -35.82
C THR A 22 26.09 -24.54 -35.36
N CYS A 23 24.79 -24.40 -35.03
CA CYS A 23 24.25 -23.18 -34.44
C CYS A 23 24.64 -23.01 -32.97
N ALA A 24 24.72 -24.10 -32.20
CA ALA A 24 25.10 -24.06 -30.79
C ALA A 24 26.55 -23.59 -30.59
N HIS A 25 27.51 -24.14 -31.36
CA HIS A 25 28.91 -23.71 -31.29
C HIS A 25 29.12 -22.23 -31.67
N ALA A 26 28.32 -21.72 -32.59
CA ALA A 26 28.37 -20.32 -33.02
C ALA A 26 27.45 -19.38 -32.22
N LYS A 27 26.82 -19.86 -31.12
CA LYS A 27 25.90 -19.10 -30.23
C LYS A 27 24.80 -18.32 -30.98
N ILE A 28 24.13 -18.97 -31.94
CA ILE A 28 23.16 -18.34 -32.85
C ILE A 28 21.83 -19.11 -32.92
N LYS A 29 20.75 -18.40 -33.28
CA LYS A 29 19.40 -18.96 -33.47
C LYS A 29 19.39 -20.10 -34.52
N CYS A 30 18.48 -21.05 -34.34
CA CYS A 30 18.45 -22.31 -35.08
C CYS A 30 17.02 -22.67 -35.51
N ASP A 31 16.49 -21.92 -36.47
CA ASP A 31 15.12 -22.09 -36.98
C ASP A 31 15.04 -23.14 -38.09
N ARG A 32 13.88 -23.79 -38.21
CA ARG A 32 13.58 -24.89 -39.16
C ARG A 32 12.23 -24.63 -39.82
N THR A 33 12.16 -23.59 -40.63
CA THR A 33 10.94 -23.16 -41.32
C THR A 33 10.77 -23.81 -42.70
N GLN A 34 11.86 -24.25 -43.33
CA GLN A 34 11.86 -24.76 -44.72
C GLN A 34 12.18 -26.26 -44.85
N ASP A 35 12.99 -26.83 -43.96
CA ASP A 35 13.49 -28.21 -44.06
C ASP A 35 13.29 -28.97 -42.72
N PRO A 36 12.59 -30.13 -42.71
CA PRO A 36 12.34 -30.90 -41.50
C PRO A 36 13.55 -31.71 -41.01
N VAL A 37 14.70 -31.66 -41.69
CA VAL A 37 15.96 -32.34 -41.37
C VAL A 37 17.09 -31.36 -41.07
N LYS A 38 17.21 -30.24 -41.80
CA LYS A 38 18.24 -29.20 -41.62
C LYS A 38 17.63 -27.87 -41.16
N CYS A 39 18.33 -27.12 -40.32
CA CYS A 39 17.95 -25.73 -40.02
C CYS A 39 18.24 -24.80 -41.21
N ASP A 40 17.41 -23.77 -41.38
CA ASP A 40 17.39 -22.92 -42.57
C ASP A 40 18.75 -22.23 -42.81
N ARG A 41 19.47 -21.92 -41.73
CA ARG A 41 20.83 -21.35 -41.79
C ARG A 41 21.90 -22.37 -42.19
N CYS A 42 21.79 -23.63 -41.78
CA CYS A 42 22.74 -24.66 -42.24
C CYS A 42 22.45 -25.08 -43.68
N LEU A 43 21.18 -25.13 -44.07
CA LEU A 43 20.75 -25.33 -45.46
C LEU A 43 21.33 -24.24 -46.38
N ARG A 44 21.05 -22.96 -46.08
CA ARG A 44 21.55 -21.80 -46.84
C ARG A 44 23.07 -21.67 -46.89
N LEU A 45 23.79 -22.09 -45.84
CA LEU A 45 25.26 -22.01 -45.78
C LEU A 45 25.96 -23.32 -46.21
N GLY A 46 25.22 -24.32 -46.72
CA GLY A 46 25.79 -25.61 -47.14
C GLY A 46 26.45 -26.42 -46.02
N LYS A 47 26.16 -26.14 -44.75
CA LYS A 47 26.83 -26.74 -43.60
C LYS A 47 26.09 -27.97 -43.06
N GLU A 48 26.85 -28.88 -42.46
CA GLU A 48 26.31 -30.04 -41.76
C GLU A 48 25.41 -29.59 -40.59
N CYS A 49 24.29 -30.28 -40.38
CA CYS A 49 23.24 -29.89 -39.43
C CYS A 49 22.85 -31.07 -38.52
N THR A 50 23.77 -31.48 -37.64
CA THR A 50 23.51 -32.58 -36.69
C THR A 50 22.92 -32.10 -35.37
N TYR A 51 21.89 -32.81 -34.91
CA TYR A 51 21.26 -32.62 -33.60
C TYR A 51 21.72 -33.75 -32.66
N ALA A 52 22.13 -33.41 -31.45
CA ALA A 52 22.51 -34.42 -30.45
C ALA A 52 21.26 -34.97 -29.73
N PRO A 53 21.23 -36.25 -29.34
CA PRO A 53 20.17 -36.81 -28.50
C PRO A 53 20.17 -36.13 -27.13
N SER A 54 18.98 -35.82 -26.61
CA SER A 54 18.88 -35.24 -25.26
C SER A 54 19.32 -36.28 -24.22
N ARG A 55 20.20 -35.88 -23.30
CA ARG A 55 20.62 -36.70 -22.16
C ARG A 55 19.74 -36.37 -20.96
N GLY A 56 18.91 -37.33 -20.55
CA GLY A 56 18.17 -37.23 -19.30
C GLY A 56 19.14 -37.06 -18.11
N ARG A 57 18.81 -36.18 -17.16
CA ARG A 57 19.60 -35.97 -15.95
C ARG A 57 19.57 -37.25 -15.09
N ARG A 58 20.74 -37.82 -14.80
CA ARG A 58 20.89 -38.73 -13.65
C ARG A 58 20.95 -37.91 -12.35
N PRO A 59 20.48 -38.43 -11.21
CA PRO A 59 20.78 -37.85 -9.91
C PRO A 59 22.29 -37.87 -9.64
N PRO A 60 22.88 -36.85 -8.99
CA PRO A 60 24.25 -36.90 -8.52
C PRO A 60 24.36 -37.78 -7.27
N GLY A 61 25.14 -38.86 -7.36
CA GLY A 61 25.59 -39.60 -6.17
C GLY A 61 26.74 -38.87 -5.47
N PRO A 62 26.98 -39.11 -4.16
CA PRO A 62 27.95 -38.35 -3.39
C PRO A 62 29.39 -38.83 -3.65
N ARG A 63 30.31 -37.89 -3.95
CA ARG A 63 31.73 -37.92 -3.50
C ARG A 63 32.51 -36.65 -3.82
N SER A 64 33.33 -36.25 -2.84
CA SER A 64 34.63 -35.56 -2.90
C SER A 64 34.98 -34.68 -4.13
N ARG A 65 35.29 -33.40 -3.86
CA ARG A 65 36.05 -32.52 -4.77
C ARG A 65 37.56 -32.71 -4.56
N PRO A 66 38.36 -33.04 -5.60
CA PRO A 66 39.80 -32.80 -5.61
C PRO A 66 40.11 -31.42 -6.19
N ASN A 67 40.97 -30.64 -5.53
CA ASN A 67 41.50 -29.39 -6.08
C ASN A 67 42.49 -29.65 -7.23
N LYS A 68 42.48 -28.80 -8.27
CA LYS A 68 43.66 -28.52 -9.11
C LYS A 68 43.48 -27.27 -10.00
N TYR A 69 43.89 -26.12 -9.47
CA TYR A 69 44.57 -25.07 -10.25
C TYR A 69 46.02 -25.04 -9.77
N LEU A 70 46.99 -25.17 -10.67
CA LEU A 70 48.42 -25.02 -10.34
C LEU A 70 49.26 -24.81 -11.62
N GLN A 71 49.67 -23.56 -11.85
CA GLN A 71 50.73 -23.03 -12.75
C GLN A 71 50.41 -21.53 -12.94
N VAL A 72 51.31 -20.55 -12.80
CA VAL A 72 52.77 -20.48 -12.52
C VAL A 72 52.95 -19.26 -11.56
N ALA A 73 53.94 -19.10 -10.66
CA ALA A 73 55.23 -19.76 -10.40
C ALA A 73 55.24 -20.40 -8.97
N GLU A 74 56.31 -20.56 -8.16
CA GLU A 74 57.76 -20.33 -8.30
C GLU A 74 58.57 -21.37 -7.48
N GLN A 75 59.90 -21.24 -7.38
CA GLN A 75 60.83 -22.32 -6.98
C GLN A 75 61.40 -22.18 -5.54
N ALA A 76 61.38 -23.25 -4.73
CA ALA A 76 62.36 -23.53 -3.67
C ALA A 76 62.31 -25.00 -3.14
N ALA A 77 63.40 -25.45 -2.51
CA ALA A 77 63.71 -26.77 -1.91
C ALA A 77 62.57 -27.50 -1.12
N HIS A 78 62.44 -28.84 -1.10
CA HIS A 78 63.34 -29.89 -0.52
C HIS A 78 63.69 -29.64 0.97
N THR A 79 63.57 -30.56 1.95
CA THR A 79 63.14 -31.98 2.02
C THR A 79 62.39 -32.23 3.37
N VAL A 80 62.19 -33.36 4.07
CA VAL A 80 62.77 -34.73 4.19
C VAL A 80 61.64 -35.75 4.54
N SER A 81 61.94 -37.05 4.63
CA SER A 81 61.20 -38.15 5.33
C SER A 81 61.01 -37.90 6.86
N GLU A 82 60.39 -38.73 7.71
CA GLU A 82 60.25 -40.21 7.73
C GLU A 82 59.03 -40.73 8.56
N SER A 83 59.04 -41.97 9.09
CA SER A 83 57.82 -42.68 9.58
C SER A 83 57.95 -43.33 11.01
N PRO A 84 57.29 -44.44 11.44
CA PRO A 84 56.44 -44.38 12.67
C PRO A 84 56.68 -45.46 13.76
N ALA A 85 56.11 -45.29 14.98
CA ALA A 85 55.94 -46.37 15.97
C ALA A 85 54.84 -46.18 17.07
N THR A 86 54.14 -47.29 17.30
CA THR A 86 53.34 -47.86 18.43
C THR A 86 53.90 -47.76 19.88
N PRO A 87 53.24 -48.28 20.97
CA PRO A 87 51.81 -48.53 21.30
C PRO A 87 51.44 -48.28 22.82
N SER A 88 50.29 -48.84 23.30
CA SER A 88 49.95 -49.26 24.70
C SER A 88 49.75 -48.16 25.78
N GLU A 89 48.99 -48.34 26.89
CA GLU A 89 48.18 -49.49 27.41
C GLU A 89 46.89 -49.01 28.14
N SER A 90 46.24 -49.83 29.00
CA SER A 90 44.83 -49.64 29.43
C SER A 90 44.49 -50.05 30.88
N LEU A 91 43.22 -49.84 31.29
CA LEU A 91 42.51 -50.46 32.44
C LEU A 91 42.85 -49.91 33.86
N PRO A 92 42.04 -50.11 34.94
CA PRO A 92 41.18 -51.28 35.27
C PRO A 92 39.66 -51.05 35.48
N SER A 93 38.98 -52.12 35.91
CA SER A 93 37.53 -52.38 36.02
C SER A 93 37.20 -53.12 37.35
N ASP A 94 35.90 -53.24 37.70
CA ASP A 94 35.16 -54.41 38.29
C ASP A 94 33.98 -53.91 39.17
N GLY A 95 32.83 -54.57 39.40
CA GLY A 95 32.26 -55.91 39.06
C GLY A 95 31.57 -56.50 40.33
N ASP A 96 30.41 -57.18 40.39
CA ASP A 96 29.29 -57.63 39.50
C ASP A 96 28.04 -57.89 40.45
N GLY A 97 26.79 -58.33 40.16
CA GLY A 97 26.04 -58.83 39.00
C GLY A 97 24.66 -59.43 39.42
N GLY A 98 23.83 -59.91 38.47
CA GLY A 98 22.66 -60.80 38.73
C GLY A 98 21.23 -60.32 38.34
N GLY A 99 20.34 -61.26 37.97
CA GLY A 99 18.88 -61.07 37.69
C GLY A 99 18.00 -62.05 38.52
N PRO A 100 16.76 -62.46 38.13
CA PRO A 100 15.99 -62.20 36.89
C PRO A 100 14.46 -61.88 37.10
N THR A 101 13.67 -62.00 36.02
CA THR A 101 12.19 -61.82 35.79
C THR A 101 11.18 -62.24 36.88
N PRO A 102 10.00 -61.55 36.95
CA PRO A 102 8.70 -62.26 36.85
C PRO A 102 7.57 -61.48 36.07
N PRO A 103 6.37 -62.07 35.82
CA PRO A 103 5.32 -61.49 34.95
C PRO A 103 3.92 -61.22 35.58
N ALA A 104 3.15 -60.35 34.89
CA ALA A 104 1.68 -60.37 34.66
C ALA A 104 0.62 -60.14 35.77
N THR A 105 -0.50 -59.54 35.31
CA THR A 105 -1.89 -59.52 35.84
C THR A 105 -2.25 -58.64 37.05
N ALA A 106 -3.23 -57.74 36.82
CA ALA A 106 -4.18 -57.18 37.80
C ALA A 106 -5.61 -57.63 37.43
N PRO A 107 -6.64 -57.46 38.28
CA PRO A 107 -7.43 -56.21 38.22
C PRO A 107 -8.10 -55.75 39.55
N ALA A 108 -8.92 -54.69 39.44
CA ALA A 108 -9.90 -54.14 40.40
C ALA A 108 -9.40 -53.16 41.49
N GLY A 109 -10.17 -52.07 41.68
CA GLY A 109 -10.05 -51.07 42.74
C GLY A 109 -11.12 -51.25 43.85
N PRO A 110 -11.62 -50.20 44.57
CA PRO A 110 -11.69 -48.79 44.16
C PRO A 110 -11.12 -47.75 45.17
N SER A 111 -11.33 -46.46 44.84
CA SER A 111 -10.77 -45.22 45.41
C SER A 111 -11.04 -44.91 46.91
N GLY A 112 -10.13 -44.14 47.55
CA GLY A 112 -10.23 -43.79 48.98
C GLY A 112 -9.56 -42.49 49.52
N ALA A 113 -9.09 -41.58 48.65
CA ALA A 113 -8.71 -40.16 48.93
C ALA A 113 -7.57 -39.77 49.92
N ARG A 114 -6.71 -38.83 49.45
CA ARG A 114 -5.95 -37.77 50.21
C ARG A 114 -4.82 -38.20 51.18
N GLN A 115 -3.62 -37.60 51.21
CA GLN A 115 -2.92 -36.53 50.44
C GLN A 115 -1.39 -36.80 50.44
N THR A 116 -0.63 -36.43 49.39
CA THR A 116 0.47 -35.40 49.40
C THR A 116 1.42 -35.44 48.18
N ARG A 117 1.19 -34.53 47.20
CA ARG A 117 2.15 -33.65 46.47
C ARG A 117 3.43 -34.23 45.75
N PRO A 118 4.04 -33.51 44.79
CA PRO A 118 3.91 -33.94 43.39
C PRO A 118 5.24 -34.06 42.61
N SER A 119 5.15 -34.56 41.37
CA SER A 119 6.18 -34.43 40.33
C SER A 119 5.56 -33.97 39.01
N GLN A 120 6.39 -33.42 38.12
CA GLN A 120 6.04 -32.51 37.02
C GLN A 120 5.04 -33.06 35.98
N ALA A 121 3.96 -32.31 35.76
CA ALA A 121 3.17 -32.25 34.52
C ALA A 121 2.43 -30.91 34.47
N GLY A 122 2.15 -30.38 33.27
CA GLY A 122 1.30 -29.20 33.04
C GLY A 122 2.04 -27.92 32.62
N ILE A 123 2.05 -27.66 31.30
CA ILE A 123 2.03 -26.32 30.68
C ILE A 123 1.11 -26.35 29.44
N ASP A 124 1.13 -27.44 28.65
CA ASP A 124 0.50 -27.46 27.32
C ASP A 124 -1.03 -27.62 27.31
N ASP A 125 -1.64 -28.32 28.28
CA ASP A 125 -3.09 -28.60 28.29
C ASP A 125 -3.96 -27.34 28.49
N ASP A 126 -3.53 -26.40 29.35
CA ASP A 126 -4.31 -25.19 29.69
C ASP A 126 -4.48 -24.25 28.47
N ALA A 127 -3.50 -24.22 27.57
CA ALA A 127 -3.54 -23.40 26.36
C ALA A 127 -4.54 -23.90 25.31
N ALA A 128 -4.78 -25.22 25.25
CA ALA A 128 -5.78 -25.81 24.36
C ALA A 128 -7.21 -25.51 24.85
N ALA A 129 -7.44 -25.59 26.15
CA ALA A 129 -8.75 -25.30 26.77
C ALA A 129 -9.16 -23.81 26.62
N ALA A 130 -8.19 -22.88 26.64
CA ALA A 130 -8.45 -21.44 26.58
C ALA A 130 -9.15 -20.95 25.29
N HIS A 131 -9.05 -21.70 24.19
CA HIS A 131 -9.67 -21.35 22.90
C HIS A 131 -10.92 -22.17 22.58
N ASP A 132 -11.45 -22.93 23.53
CA ASP A 132 -12.65 -23.74 23.36
C ASP A 132 -13.89 -23.02 23.91
N PRO A 133 -14.91 -22.70 23.08
CA PRO A 133 -16.05 -21.89 23.51
C PRO A 133 -16.98 -22.60 24.49
N PHE A 134 -16.91 -23.93 24.58
CA PHE A 134 -17.74 -24.71 25.48
C PHE A 134 -17.11 -24.80 26.88
N ASP A 135 -15.80 -25.02 26.96
CA ASP A 135 -15.09 -25.09 28.24
C ASP A 135 -14.81 -23.70 28.83
N ALA A 136 -14.66 -22.67 27.97
CA ALA A 136 -14.69 -21.25 28.36
C ALA A 136 -16.09 -20.74 28.76
N GLY A 137 -17.11 -21.61 28.80
CA GLY A 137 -18.45 -21.31 29.30
C GLY A 137 -19.26 -20.32 28.44
N GLN A 138 -18.86 -20.07 27.19
CA GLN A 138 -19.57 -19.16 26.28
C GLN A 138 -20.81 -19.82 25.66
N LEU A 139 -20.81 -21.16 25.52
CA LEU A 139 -21.88 -21.94 24.91
C LEU A 139 -22.12 -23.27 25.65
N SER A 140 -23.38 -23.69 25.74
CA SER A 140 -23.72 -25.10 25.94
C SER A 140 -23.59 -25.90 24.63
N LEU A 141 -23.38 -27.21 24.73
CA LEU A 141 -23.34 -28.09 23.55
C LEU A 141 -24.66 -28.06 22.76
N ASP A 142 -25.80 -27.88 23.44
CA ASP A 142 -27.12 -27.79 22.79
C ASP A 142 -27.25 -26.48 21.97
N GLN A 143 -26.81 -25.35 22.53
CA GLN A 143 -26.75 -24.07 21.80
C GLN A 143 -25.80 -24.16 20.61
N GLY A 144 -24.62 -24.76 20.79
CA GLY A 144 -23.69 -25.00 19.68
C GLY A 144 -24.27 -25.90 18.59
N GLN A 145 -25.10 -26.88 18.96
CA GLN A 145 -25.76 -27.78 18.02
C GLN A 145 -26.91 -27.09 17.26
N GLU A 146 -27.62 -26.15 17.89
CA GLU A 146 -28.59 -25.27 17.21
C GLU A 146 -27.87 -24.34 16.22
N LEU A 147 -26.82 -23.65 16.65
CA LEU A 147 -26.02 -22.75 15.82
C LEU A 147 -25.40 -23.49 14.60
N LEU A 148 -24.94 -24.73 14.78
CA LEU A 148 -24.49 -25.59 13.67
C LEU A 148 -25.64 -25.94 12.69
N GLY A 149 -26.84 -26.24 13.20
CA GLY A 149 -28.03 -26.46 12.36
C GLY A 149 -28.43 -25.20 11.59
N ARG A 150 -28.34 -24.05 12.23
CA ARG A 150 -28.58 -22.72 11.65
C ARG A 150 -27.54 -22.38 10.58
N PHE A 151 -26.26 -22.69 10.80
CA PHE A 151 -25.20 -22.53 9.79
C PHE A 151 -25.53 -23.31 8.52
N ARG A 152 -25.81 -24.61 8.64
CA ARG A 152 -26.17 -25.50 7.52
C ARG A 152 -27.39 -25.01 6.72
N THR A 153 -28.43 -24.54 7.42
CA THR A 153 -29.74 -24.24 6.80
C THR A 153 -29.88 -22.79 6.31
N LYS A 154 -29.19 -21.82 6.93
CA LYS A 154 -29.32 -20.39 6.59
C LYS A 154 -28.05 -19.74 6.04
N LEU A 155 -26.85 -20.17 6.44
CA LEU A 155 -25.60 -19.53 6.02
C LEU A 155 -24.95 -20.23 4.83
N THR A 156 -24.87 -21.57 4.84
CA THR A 156 -24.28 -22.35 3.74
C THR A 156 -24.88 -22.05 2.35
N PRO A 157 -26.21 -21.84 2.17
CA PRO A 157 -26.79 -21.47 0.87
C PRO A 157 -26.26 -20.15 0.30
N HIS A 158 -25.83 -19.21 1.16
CA HIS A 158 -25.29 -17.92 0.74
C HIS A 158 -23.77 -17.96 0.48
N PHE A 159 -23.05 -18.97 0.98
CA PHE A 159 -21.62 -19.16 0.73
C PHE A 159 -21.27 -20.67 0.64
N PRO A 160 -21.56 -21.32 -0.51
CA PRO A 160 -21.55 -22.79 -0.64
C PRO A 160 -20.15 -23.43 -0.77
N PHE A 161 -19.11 -22.77 -0.26
CA PHE A 161 -17.71 -23.23 -0.38
C PHE A 161 -17.17 -23.94 0.87
N VAL A 162 -17.92 -23.91 1.98
CA VAL A 162 -17.63 -24.68 3.20
C VAL A 162 -18.91 -25.35 3.66
N ILE A 163 -18.96 -26.67 3.50
CA ILE A 163 -20.13 -27.51 3.78
C ILE A 163 -19.77 -28.43 4.95
N VAL A 164 -20.76 -28.72 5.80
CA VAL A 164 -20.56 -29.57 6.99
C VAL A 164 -21.65 -30.62 7.01
N SER A 165 -21.28 -31.88 6.75
CA SER A 165 -22.19 -33.03 6.60
C SER A 165 -23.25 -33.08 7.71
N ALA A 166 -24.48 -33.47 7.37
CA ALA A 166 -25.56 -33.63 8.34
C ALA A 166 -25.27 -34.65 9.45
N SER A 167 -24.31 -35.58 9.23
CA SER A 167 -23.80 -36.52 10.23
C SER A 167 -22.99 -35.88 11.37
N ASP A 168 -22.42 -34.70 11.13
CA ASP A 168 -21.44 -34.13 12.06
C ASP A 168 -22.17 -33.43 13.21
N HIS A 169 -21.88 -33.85 14.44
CA HIS A 169 -22.36 -33.18 15.66
C HIS A 169 -21.36 -32.13 16.14
N VAL A 170 -21.84 -31.09 16.82
CA VAL A 170 -20.96 -29.98 17.24
C VAL A 170 -19.81 -30.45 18.14
N GLY A 171 -20.05 -31.42 19.02
CA GLY A 171 -18.99 -32.02 19.86
C GLY A 171 -17.92 -32.80 19.08
N ALA A 172 -18.25 -33.34 17.90
CA ALA A 172 -17.27 -33.98 17.03
C ALA A 172 -16.46 -32.94 16.23
N LEU A 173 -17.11 -31.87 15.75
CA LEU A 173 -16.44 -30.76 15.07
C LEU A 173 -15.49 -30.01 16.02
N ARG A 174 -15.94 -29.76 17.25
CA ARG A 174 -15.15 -29.19 18.35
C ARG A 174 -13.79 -29.91 18.50
N GLN A 175 -13.77 -31.24 18.42
CA GLN A 175 -12.56 -32.06 18.58
C GLN A 175 -11.75 -32.24 17.29
N THR A 176 -12.40 -32.34 16.13
CA THR A 176 -11.74 -32.72 14.85
C THR A 176 -11.41 -31.54 13.94
N ARG A 177 -12.20 -30.46 14.02
CA ARG A 177 -12.09 -29.23 13.21
C ARG A 177 -12.39 -27.99 14.08
N PRO A 178 -11.58 -27.71 15.12
CA PRO A 178 -11.85 -26.63 16.07
C PRO A 178 -11.86 -25.23 15.43
N ALA A 179 -11.02 -24.93 14.44
CA ALA A 179 -10.99 -23.61 13.82
C ALA A 179 -12.25 -23.36 12.97
N LEU A 180 -12.71 -24.35 12.20
CA LEU A 180 -13.99 -24.30 11.51
C LEU A 180 -15.16 -24.26 12.51
N CYS A 181 -15.13 -25.08 13.56
CA CYS A 181 -16.19 -25.09 14.58
C CYS A 181 -16.36 -23.72 15.24
N LEU A 182 -15.27 -23.04 15.58
CA LEU A 182 -15.32 -21.72 16.21
C LEU A 182 -15.78 -20.63 15.22
N ALA A 183 -15.31 -20.68 13.97
CA ALA A 183 -15.73 -19.74 12.93
C ALA A 183 -17.23 -19.86 12.56
N LEU A 184 -17.76 -21.09 12.43
CA LEU A 184 -19.17 -21.30 12.06
C LEU A 184 -20.13 -20.90 13.20
N LEU A 185 -19.71 -21.09 14.45
CA LEU A 185 -20.51 -20.66 15.62
C LEU A 185 -20.57 -19.12 15.69
N ALA A 186 -19.45 -18.43 15.49
CA ALA A 186 -19.40 -16.96 15.44
C ALA A 186 -20.24 -16.37 14.29
N ALA A 187 -20.23 -17.03 13.11
CA ALA A 187 -21.05 -16.61 11.98
C ALA A 187 -22.55 -16.85 12.22
N ALA A 188 -22.92 -17.98 12.83
CA ALA A 188 -24.32 -18.35 13.08
C ALA A 188 -24.97 -17.61 14.27
N SER A 189 -24.19 -17.11 15.23
CA SER A 189 -24.69 -16.37 16.40
C SER A 189 -25.01 -14.90 16.10
N TYR A 190 -25.44 -14.57 14.87
CA TYR A 190 -25.71 -13.20 14.43
C TYR A 190 -26.87 -12.50 15.18
N ASP A 191 -27.70 -13.25 15.91
CA ASP A 191 -28.73 -12.70 16.79
C ASP A 191 -28.16 -12.20 18.14
N ASP A 192 -26.91 -12.54 18.48
CA ASP A 192 -26.21 -12.10 19.69
C ASP A 192 -24.84 -11.50 19.35
N VAL A 193 -24.79 -10.17 19.31
CA VAL A 193 -23.60 -9.36 18.99
C VAL A 193 -22.46 -9.59 19.98
N ARG A 194 -22.76 -9.95 21.25
CA ARG A 194 -21.73 -10.18 22.29
C ARG A 194 -21.07 -11.53 22.07
N LEU A 195 -21.87 -12.59 21.98
CA LEU A 195 -21.42 -13.94 21.71
C LEU A 195 -20.66 -14.03 20.38
N GLN A 196 -21.20 -13.43 19.31
CA GLN A 196 -20.57 -13.35 18.00
C GLN A 196 -19.16 -12.75 18.06
N ARG A 197 -18.98 -11.66 18.82
CA ARG A 197 -17.69 -10.97 18.95
C ARG A 197 -16.72 -11.71 19.86
N ALA A 198 -17.20 -12.36 20.92
CA ALA A 198 -16.41 -13.24 21.77
C ALA A 198 -15.85 -14.43 20.97
N LEU A 199 -16.72 -15.18 20.28
CA LEU A 199 -16.32 -16.32 19.44
C LEU A 199 -15.40 -15.88 18.28
N GLY A 200 -15.69 -14.73 17.65
CA GLY A 200 -14.86 -14.15 16.60
C GLY A 200 -13.47 -13.70 17.08
N GLN A 201 -13.35 -13.25 18.34
CA GLN A 201 -12.07 -12.97 18.99
C GLN A 201 -11.31 -14.26 19.28
N MET A 202 -11.95 -15.26 19.91
CA MET A 202 -11.33 -16.56 20.19
C MET A 202 -10.81 -17.23 18.91
N PHE A 203 -11.51 -17.07 17.77
CA PHE A 203 -11.02 -17.54 16.47
C PHE A 203 -9.71 -16.85 16.04
N ASN A 204 -9.61 -15.52 16.19
CA ASN A 204 -8.38 -14.78 15.88
C ASN A 204 -7.19 -15.25 16.74
N GLU A 205 -7.46 -15.54 18.02
CA GLU A 205 -6.46 -16.01 18.98
C GLU A 205 -6.01 -17.44 18.66
N LEU A 206 -6.95 -18.35 18.35
CA LEU A 206 -6.67 -19.71 17.89
C LEU A 206 -5.82 -19.73 16.60
N VAL A 207 -6.15 -18.87 15.62
CA VAL A 207 -5.38 -18.73 14.37
C VAL A 207 -3.96 -18.25 14.66
N ALA A 208 -3.77 -17.28 15.57
CA ALA A 208 -2.45 -16.80 15.97
C ALA A 208 -1.64 -17.89 16.71
N ALA A 209 -2.25 -18.61 17.64
CA ALA A 209 -1.62 -19.72 18.36
C ALA A 209 -1.18 -20.84 17.41
N ARG A 210 -2.04 -21.22 16.45
CA ARG A 210 -1.69 -22.21 15.42
C ARG A 210 -0.53 -21.75 14.55
N LEU A 211 -0.46 -20.47 14.19
CA LEU A 211 0.63 -19.91 13.39
C LEU A 211 1.98 -19.98 14.12
N VAL A 212 2.00 -19.70 15.43
CA VAL A 212 3.21 -19.81 16.28
C VAL A 212 3.62 -21.27 16.48
N SER A 213 2.66 -22.20 16.62
CA SER A 213 2.92 -23.64 16.82
C SER A 213 3.45 -24.39 15.59
N GLY A 214 3.57 -23.73 14.43
CA GLY A 214 4.06 -24.32 13.17
C GLY A 214 3.07 -25.23 12.43
N ALA A 215 2.15 -25.91 13.13
CA ALA A 215 1.11 -26.76 12.55
C ALA A 215 -0.09 -25.98 11.98
N PHE A 216 0.20 -24.97 11.14
CA PHE A 216 -0.77 -24.00 10.64
C PHE A 216 -1.52 -24.48 9.38
N ALA A 217 -0.78 -24.93 8.36
CA ALA A 217 -1.33 -25.31 7.06
C ALA A 217 -2.21 -26.57 7.16
N SER A 218 -3.53 -26.37 7.25
CA SER A 218 -4.51 -27.43 7.47
C SER A 218 -5.88 -27.05 6.90
N LEU A 219 -6.67 -28.05 6.51
CA LEU A 219 -8.02 -27.83 5.96
C LEU A 219 -8.96 -27.19 6.99
N ASP A 220 -8.81 -27.52 8.28
CA ASP A 220 -9.57 -26.91 9.39
C ASP A 220 -9.36 -25.38 9.46
N VAL A 221 -8.10 -24.93 9.52
CA VAL A 221 -7.77 -23.50 9.57
C VAL A 221 -8.20 -22.80 8.28
N LEU A 222 -8.07 -23.44 7.11
CA LEU A 222 -8.51 -22.86 5.84
C LEU A 222 -10.04 -22.73 5.75
N GLN A 223 -10.79 -23.76 6.12
CA GLN A 223 -12.26 -23.73 6.16
C GLN A 223 -12.75 -22.69 7.19
N GLY A 224 -12.13 -22.61 8.37
CA GLY A 224 -12.41 -21.59 9.37
C GLY A 224 -12.13 -20.16 8.86
N LEU A 225 -10.99 -19.94 8.20
CA LEU A 225 -10.65 -18.64 7.61
C LEU A 225 -11.66 -18.23 6.52
N LEU A 226 -12.12 -19.15 5.67
CA LEU A 226 -13.14 -18.83 4.66
C LEU A 226 -14.48 -18.44 5.28
N VAL A 227 -14.95 -19.13 6.32
CA VAL A 227 -16.18 -18.75 7.05
C VAL A 227 -16.01 -17.39 7.74
N HIS A 228 -14.86 -17.17 8.38
CA HIS A 228 -14.53 -15.91 9.05
C HIS A 228 -14.42 -14.72 8.08
N LEU A 229 -13.93 -14.95 6.85
CA LEU A 229 -13.91 -13.99 5.75
C LEU A 229 -15.30 -13.77 5.15
N ALA A 230 -16.09 -14.83 4.96
CA ALA A 230 -17.43 -14.76 4.37
C ALA A 230 -18.36 -13.85 5.19
N TRP A 231 -18.33 -13.90 6.52
CA TRP A 231 -19.12 -13.00 7.38
C TRP A 231 -18.27 -11.96 8.15
N ALA A 232 -17.17 -11.51 7.54
CA ALA A 232 -16.22 -10.57 8.18
C ALA A 232 -16.81 -9.20 8.58
N HIS A 233 -17.97 -8.81 8.06
CA HIS A 233 -18.63 -7.55 8.43
C HIS A 233 -19.10 -7.50 9.90
N PHE A 234 -19.25 -8.65 10.56
CA PHE A 234 -19.55 -8.76 11.99
C PHE A 234 -18.37 -8.41 12.91
N GLN A 235 -17.14 -8.41 12.38
CA GLN A 235 -15.93 -8.13 13.15
C GLN A 235 -15.82 -6.63 13.47
N PRO A 236 -15.52 -6.24 14.73
CA PRO A 236 -15.21 -4.86 15.06
C PRO A 236 -14.00 -4.38 14.26
N ARG A 237 -14.20 -3.40 13.37
CA ARG A 237 -13.14 -2.74 12.57
C ARG A 237 -12.34 -3.75 11.72
N PRO A 238 -12.85 -4.26 10.57
CA PRO A 238 -12.30 -5.39 9.81
C PRO A 238 -10.99 -5.09 9.03
N LYS A 239 -10.05 -4.33 9.62
CA LYS A 239 -8.74 -3.94 9.06
C LYS A 239 -7.85 -5.16 8.71
N ARG A 240 -8.18 -6.37 9.20
CA ARG A 240 -7.45 -7.63 8.94
C ARG A 240 -7.94 -8.45 7.74
N TYR A 241 -8.98 -8.02 7.00
CA TYR A 241 -9.58 -8.83 5.93
C TYR A 241 -8.55 -9.36 4.90
N SER A 242 -7.67 -8.48 4.38
CA SER A 242 -6.62 -8.90 3.46
C SER A 242 -5.60 -9.85 4.12
N GLN A 243 -5.25 -9.67 5.39
CA GLN A 243 -4.31 -10.55 6.09
C GLN A 243 -4.86 -11.98 6.18
N HIS A 244 -6.12 -12.14 6.60
CA HIS A 244 -6.78 -13.46 6.64
C HIS A 244 -6.95 -14.09 5.25
N LEU A 245 -7.22 -13.30 4.21
CA LEU A 245 -7.31 -13.78 2.82
C LEU A 245 -5.94 -14.21 2.26
N HIS A 246 -4.86 -13.53 2.65
CA HIS A 246 -3.50 -13.93 2.28
C HIS A 246 -3.08 -15.22 3.00
N LEU A 247 -3.44 -15.39 4.28
CA LEU A 247 -3.22 -16.65 5.02
C LEU A 247 -4.02 -17.82 4.42
N ALA A 248 -5.26 -17.60 3.99
CA ALA A 248 -6.02 -18.62 3.26
C ALA A 248 -5.31 -19.01 1.94
N THR A 249 -4.76 -18.02 1.23
CA THR A 249 -4.02 -18.23 -0.03
C THR A 249 -2.68 -18.95 0.18
N SER A 250 -1.97 -18.72 1.30
CA SER A 250 -0.75 -19.47 1.61
C SER A 250 -1.06 -20.92 1.96
N ILE A 251 -2.09 -21.19 2.78
CA ILE A 251 -2.48 -22.58 3.12
C ILE A 251 -2.89 -23.38 1.87
N VAL A 252 -3.59 -22.77 0.91
CA VAL A 252 -3.89 -23.39 -0.40
C VAL A 252 -2.60 -23.77 -1.15
N SER A 253 -1.57 -22.91 -1.08
CA SER A 253 -0.28 -23.13 -1.73
C SER A 253 0.57 -24.21 -1.04
N ASP A 254 0.53 -24.25 0.29
CA ASP A 254 1.27 -25.20 1.14
C ASP A 254 0.67 -26.61 1.04
N LEU A 255 -0.65 -26.72 1.15
CA LEU A 255 -1.40 -27.97 0.93
C LEU A 255 -1.47 -28.37 -0.56
N ARG A 256 -1.07 -27.47 -1.47
CA ARG A 256 -1.05 -27.63 -2.92
C ARG A 256 -2.40 -27.98 -3.53
N LEU A 257 -3.47 -27.37 -3.02
CA LEU A 257 -4.84 -27.54 -3.53
C LEU A 257 -5.06 -26.88 -4.90
N ASP A 258 -4.10 -26.06 -5.35
CA ASP A 258 -4.07 -25.37 -6.63
C ASP A 258 -3.78 -26.26 -7.85
N ARG A 259 -3.52 -27.56 -7.66
CA ARG A 259 -3.07 -28.47 -8.73
C ARG A 259 -3.42 -29.95 -8.46
N PRO A 260 -3.48 -30.81 -9.50
CA PRO A 260 -3.72 -32.24 -9.32
C PRO A 260 -2.68 -32.92 -8.42
N LYS A 261 -3.14 -33.62 -7.37
CA LYS A 261 -2.29 -34.40 -6.45
C LYS A 261 -1.56 -35.51 -7.21
N ASN A 262 -0.23 -35.46 -7.24
CA ASN A 262 0.61 -36.44 -7.95
C ASN A 262 1.54 -37.20 -6.98
N PRO A 263 1.24 -38.47 -6.62
CA PRO A 263 1.97 -39.18 -5.58
C PRO A 263 3.47 -39.39 -5.91
N ARG A 264 3.87 -39.39 -7.18
CA ARG A 264 5.28 -39.51 -7.60
C ARG A 264 6.10 -38.23 -7.38
N ARG A 265 5.46 -37.11 -7.03
CA ARG A 265 6.13 -35.84 -6.63
C ARG A 265 5.91 -35.48 -5.16
N TRP A 266 5.10 -36.26 -4.43
CA TRP A 266 4.76 -35.99 -3.03
C TRP A 266 5.86 -36.45 -2.06
N ASN A 267 6.64 -37.46 -2.45
CA ASN A 267 7.64 -38.08 -1.59
C ASN A 267 8.97 -37.32 -1.60
N VAL A 268 9.00 -36.17 -0.90
CA VAL A 268 10.22 -35.37 -0.65
C VAL A 268 10.87 -35.75 0.68
N GLU A 269 10.07 -36.20 1.66
CA GLU A 269 10.50 -36.45 3.04
C GLU A 269 10.83 -37.93 3.33
N GLY A 270 10.62 -38.83 2.34
CA GLY A 270 11.05 -40.23 2.40
C GLY A 270 10.04 -41.22 2.97
N GLU A 271 8.86 -40.76 3.40
CA GLU A 271 7.82 -41.64 3.95
C GLU A 271 7.26 -42.62 2.91
N THR A 272 7.01 -43.87 3.32
CA THR A 272 6.52 -44.94 2.45
C THR A 272 4.99 -44.97 2.38
N ALA A 273 4.38 -43.83 2.04
CA ALA A 273 2.94 -43.69 1.91
C ALA A 273 2.36 -44.59 0.79
N THR A 274 1.77 -45.72 1.16
CA THR A 274 1.09 -46.67 0.27
C THR A 274 -0.38 -46.30 -0.02
N HIS A 275 -0.82 -45.12 0.39
CA HIS A 275 -2.20 -44.67 0.21
C HIS A 275 -2.47 -44.16 -1.20
N GLU A 276 -3.59 -44.60 -1.78
CA GLU A 276 -4.20 -43.91 -2.92
C GLU A 276 -4.72 -42.56 -2.41
N PHE A 277 -4.09 -41.46 -2.87
CA PHE A 277 -4.48 -40.10 -2.50
C PHE A 277 -5.80 -39.73 -3.19
N VAL A 278 -6.91 -40.14 -2.60
CA VAL A 278 -8.25 -39.63 -2.95
C VAL A 278 -8.32 -38.15 -2.56
N GLU A 279 -8.65 -37.32 -3.53
CA GLU A 279 -8.93 -35.89 -3.33
C GLU A 279 -10.29 -35.72 -2.65
N SER A 280 -10.36 -34.95 -1.57
CA SER A 280 -11.62 -34.71 -0.86
C SER A 280 -12.42 -33.58 -1.50
N LEU A 281 -13.73 -33.79 -1.67
CA LEU A 281 -14.64 -32.78 -2.21
C LEU A 281 -14.69 -31.52 -1.32
N ASP A 282 -14.41 -31.66 -0.02
CA ASP A 282 -14.27 -30.54 0.91
C ASP A 282 -12.99 -29.71 0.64
N GLU A 283 -11.87 -30.34 0.28
CA GLU A 283 -10.67 -29.60 -0.17
C GLU A 283 -10.98 -28.82 -1.45
N THR A 284 -11.69 -29.46 -2.38
CA THR A 284 -12.14 -28.88 -3.65
C THR A 284 -13.04 -27.66 -3.43
N ARG A 285 -14.13 -27.76 -2.65
CA ARG A 285 -15.02 -26.65 -2.31
C ARG A 285 -14.26 -25.47 -1.69
N THR A 286 -13.38 -25.79 -0.74
CA THR A 286 -12.57 -24.82 -0.01
C THR A 286 -11.59 -24.08 -0.94
N PHE A 287 -10.94 -24.78 -1.87
CA PHE A 287 -10.08 -24.15 -2.88
C PHE A 287 -10.87 -23.19 -3.79
N LEU A 288 -12.03 -23.62 -4.30
CA LEU A 288 -12.90 -22.78 -5.13
C LEU A 288 -13.37 -21.52 -4.38
N GLY A 289 -13.66 -21.62 -3.07
CA GLY A 289 -14.02 -20.48 -2.22
C GLY A 289 -12.86 -19.51 -1.98
N THR A 290 -11.63 -20.03 -1.86
CA THR A 290 -10.42 -19.21 -1.74
C THR A 290 -10.16 -18.43 -3.02
N TYR A 291 -10.27 -19.08 -4.19
CA TYR A 291 -10.22 -18.42 -5.49
C TYR A 291 -11.33 -17.36 -5.63
N TYR A 292 -12.59 -17.71 -5.33
CA TYR A 292 -13.72 -16.80 -5.47
C TYR A 292 -13.56 -15.54 -4.61
N LEU A 293 -13.21 -15.67 -3.32
CA LEU A 293 -12.97 -14.52 -2.46
C LEU A 293 -11.73 -13.71 -2.88
N SER A 294 -10.66 -14.35 -3.35
CA SER A 294 -9.46 -13.65 -3.83
C SER A 294 -9.74 -12.84 -5.10
N SER A 295 -10.31 -13.50 -6.12
CA SER A 295 -10.66 -12.90 -7.40
C SER A 295 -11.72 -11.81 -7.22
N CYS A 296 -12.83 -12.08 -6.53
CA CYS A 296 -13.89 -11.10 -6.35
C CYS A 296 -13.40 -9.89 -5.53
N SER A 297 -12.60 -10.10 -4.48
CA SER A 297 -12.00 -8.98 -3.72
C SER A 297 -11.02 -8.15 -4.55
N SER A 298 -10.28 -8.77 -5.49
CA SER A 298 -9.37 -8.05 -6.38
C SER A 298 -10.13 -7.05 -7.27
N ILE A 299 -11.30 -7.45 -7.77
CA ILE A 299 -12.16 -6.60 -8.60
C ILE A 299 -12.88 -5.55 -7.75
N VAL A 300 -13.66 -5.97 -6.75
CA VAL A 300 -14.56 -5.04 -6.04
C VAL A 300 -13.88 -4.14 -5.00
N LEU A 301 -12.62 -4.41 -4.65
CA LEU A 301 -11.79 -3.54 -3.81
C LEU A 301 -10.60 -2.95 -4.57
N GLN A 302 -10.48 -3.17 -5.89
CA GLN A 302 -9.35 -2.77 -6.73
C GLN A 302 -7.97 -3.12 -6.12
N LYS A 303 -7.82 -4.40 -5.74
CA LYS A 303 -6.60 -4.99 -5.16
C LYS A 303 -5.89 -5.87 -6.17
N LEU A 304 -4.62 -6.19 -5.90
CA LEU A 304 -3.85 -7.15 -6.69
C LEU A 304 -4.55 -8.53 -6.69
N ARG A 305 -4.67 -9.15 -7.87
CA ARG A 305 -5.25 -10.50 -8.04
C ARG A 305 -4.18 -11.55 -7.68
N ILE A 306 -4.28 -12.15 -6.49
CA ILE A 306 -3.25 -13.05 -5.95
C ILE A 306 -3.45 -14.49 -6.43
N VAL A 307 -4.69 -15.00 -6.38
CA VAL A 307 -5.06 -16.27 -7.04
C VAL A 307 -5.59 -15.95 -8.42
N THR A 308 -4.98 -16.50 -9.47
CA THR A 308 -5.43 -16.38 -10.86
C THR A 308 -6.26 -17.59 -11.28
N LEU A 309 -7.22 -17.42 -12.20
CA LEU A 309 -7.88 -18.57 -12.79
C LEU A 309 -6.87 -19.42 -13.56
N THR A 310 -6.87 -20.72 -13.28
CA THR A 310 -6.23 -21.76 -14.11
C THR A 310 -7.30 -22.69 -14.66
N SER A 311 -6.99 -23.46 -15.72
CA SER A 311 -7.95 -24.46 -16.23
C SER A 311 -8.37 -25.46 -15.14
N TYR A 312 -7.45 -25.76 -14.21
CA TYR A 312 -7.73 -26.60 -13.05
C TYR A 312 -8.89 -26.06 -12.20
N VAL A 313 -9.01 -24.75 -11.98
CA VAL A 313 -10.14 -24.16 -11.23
C VAL A 313 -11.47 -24.44 -11.94
N THR A 314 -11.51 -24.26 -13.27
CA THR A 314 -12.73 -24.49 -14.06
C THR A 314 -13.08 -25.97 -14.17
N GLU A 315 -12.11 -26.83 -14.51
CA GLU A 315 -12.26 -28.29 -14.56
C GLU A 315 -12.77 -28.85 -13.23
N THR A 316 -12.19 -28.36 -12.12
CA THR A 316 -12.53 -28.75 -10.75
C THR A 316 -13.95 -28.30 -10.36
N ALA A 317 -14.36 -27.08 -10.74
CA ALA A 317 -15.70 -26.59 -10.49
C ALA A 317 -16.77 -27.40 -11.26
N VAL A 318 -16.53 -27.69 -12.54
CA VAL A 318 -17.42 -28.53 -13.36
C VAL A 318 -17.54 -29.94 -12.77
N ARG A 319 -16.43 -30.60 -12.48
CA ARG A 319 -16.42 -31.95 -11.88
C ARG A 319 -17.16 -32.02 -10.54
N LEU A 320 -17.06 -30.98 -9.70
CA LEU A 320 -17.82 -30.94 -8.44
C LEU A 320 -19.32 -30.80 -8.70
N GLY A 321 -19.73 -29.96 -9.66
CA GLY A 321 -21.12 -29.83 -10.10
C GLY A 321 -21.69 -31.09 -10.78
N GLU A 322 -20.86 -31.91 -11.43
CA GLU A 322 -21.23 -33.23 -11.96
C GLU A 322 -21.40 -34.30 -10.86
N ILE A 323 -20.61 -34.22 -9.79
CA ILE A 323 -20.69 -35.14 -8.64
C ILE A 323 -21.88 -34.82 -7.74
N ALA A 324 -22.17 -33.52 -7.52
CA ALA A 324 -23.35 -33.01 -6.83
C ALA A 324 -23.66 -33.69 -5.47
N GLU A 325 -22.64 -33.91 -4.63
CA GLU A 325 -22.80 -34.48 -3.28
C GLU A 325 -23.66 -33.58 -2.38
N ALA A 326 -23.49 -32.26 -2.50
CA ALA A 326 -24.33 -31.27 -1.84
C ALA A 326 -25.24 -30.55 -2.87
N PRO A 327 -26.51 -30.23 -2.54
CA PRO A 327 -27.43 -29.55 -3.46
C PRO A 327 -26.96 -28.18 -3.96
N THR A 328 -25.97 -27.56 -3.31
CA THR A 328 -25.37 -26.28 -3.72
C THR A 328 -24.19 -26.45 -4.68
N ASP A 329 -23.62 -27.66 -4.83
CA ASP A 329 -22.48 -27.91 -5.72
C ASP A 329 -22.81 -27.59 -7.18
N GLN A 330 -24.08 -27.82 -7.59
CA GLN A 330 -24.59 -27.50 -8.94
C GLN A 330 -24.45 -26.02 -9.32
N TYR A 331 -24.36 -25.10 -8.34
CA TYR A 331 -24.19 -23.66 -8.57
C TYR A 331 -22.73 -23.23 -8.74
N LEU A 332 -21.78 -24.03 -8.24
CA LEU A 332 -20.36 -23.69 -8.24
C LEU A 332 -19.76 -23.52 -9.65
N PRO A 333 -20.08 -24.34 -10.68
CA PRO A 333 -19.68 -24.08 -12.06
C PRO A 333 -20.11 -22.68 -12.55
N TYR A 334 -21.33 -22.25 -12.19
CA TYR A 334 -21.91 -20.98 -12.62
C TYR A 334 -21.27 -19.79 -11.90
N ILE A 335 -21.05 -19.88 -10.57
CA ILE A 335 -20.37 -18.83 -9.80
C ILE A 335 -18.93 -18.62 -10.31
N ILE A 336 -18.20 -19.72 -10.57
CA ILE A 336 -16.81 -19.67 -11.06
C ILE A 336 -16.73 -19.14 -12.49
N ARG A 337 -17.65 -19.54 -13.38
CA ARG A 337 -17.74 -19.01 -14.76
C ARG A 337 -18.12 -17.53 -14.79
N LEU A 338 -19.06 -17.11 -13.95
CA LEU A 338 -19.44 -15.69 -13.82
C LEU A 338 -18.29 -14.87 -13.23
N GLN A 339 -17.53 -15.43 -12.27
CA GLN A 339 -16.33 -14.79 -11.74
C GLN A 339 -15.21 -14.68 -12.78
N ARG A 340 -15.05 -15.66 -13.67
CA ARG A 340 -14.12 -15.53 -14.79
C ARG A 340 -14.53 -14.44 -15.76
N LEU A 341 -15.82 -14.33 -16.09
CA LEU A 341 -16.30 -13.23 -16.92
C LEU A 341 -15.99 -11.87 -16.28
N ALA A 342 -16.12 -11.75 -14.95
CA ALA A 342 -15.66 -10.57 -14.21
C ALA A 342 -14.15 -10.31 -14.36
N GLU A 343 -13.29 -11.33 -14.26
CA GLU A 343 -11.84 -11.17 -14.49
C GLU A 343 -11.50 -10.72 -15.91
N ASP A 344 -12.13 -11.32 -16.93
CA ASP A 344 -11.90 -10.94 -18.33
C ASP A 344 -12.26 -9.45 -18.56
N ILE A 345 -13.32 -8.97 -17.92
CA ILE A 345 -13.78 -7.57 -18.01
C ILE A 345 -12.89 -6.63 -17.20
N ASP A 346 -12.47 -7.01 -15.99
CA ASP A 346 -11.51 -6.28 -15.17
C ASP A 346 -10.14 -6.17 -15.88
N ASP A 347 -9.74 -7.21 -16.62
CA ASP A 347 -8.53 -7.20 -17.46
C ASP A 347 -8.70 -6.32 -18.71
N ILE A 348 -9.88 -6.21 -19.32
CA ILE A 348 -10.15 -5.24 -20.40
C ILE A 348 -10.07 -3.81 -19.86
N VAL A 349 -10.74 -3.50 -18.75
CA VAL A 349 -10.75 -2.15 -18.13
C VAL A 349 -9.33 -1.73 -17.72
N LYS A 350 -8.54 -2.64 -17.15
CA LYS A 350 -7.14 -2.35 -16.75
C LYS A 350 -6.18 -2.14 -17.92
N ASN A 351 -6.53 -2.59 -19.11
CA ASN A 351 -5.74 -2.45 -20.32
C ASN A 351 -6.36 -1.47 -21.35
N GLU A 352 -7.40 -0.72 -20.98
CA GLU A 352 -8.14 0.20 -21.86
C GLU A 352 -7.20 1.18 -22.59
N SER A 353 -6.15 1.67 -21.94
CA SER A 353 -5.14 2.56 -22.53
C SER A 353 -4.14 1.89 -23.50
N THR A 354 -4.15 0.56 -23.63
CA THR A 354 -3.36 -0.20 -24.64
C THR A 354 -4.18 -0.66 -25.85
N LEU A 355 -5.51 -0.71 -25.70
CA LEU A 355 -6.42 -1.28 -26.69
C LEU A 355 -6.97 -0.16 -27.59
N ASP A 356 -7.07 -0.41 -28.90
CA ASP A 356 -7.74 0.54 -29.78
C ASP A 356 -9.27 0.54 -29.57
N ALA A 357 -9.95 1.64 -29.92
CA ALA A 357 -11.39 1.79 -29.70
C ALA A 357 -12.25 0.74 -30.41
N MET A 358 -11.75 0.08 -31.46
CA MET A 358 -12.43 -1.03 -32.13
C MET A 358 -12.21 -2.35 -31.38
N GLN A 359 -11.01 -2.57 -30.82
CA GLN A 359 -10.72 -3.69 -29.91
C GLN A 359 -11.57 -3.61 -28.64
N ILE A 360 -11.66 -2.44 -28.00
CA ILE A 360 -12.52 -2.21 -26.83
C ILE A 360 -13.98 -2.46 -27.21
N GLN A 361 -14.48 -1.89 -28.33
CA GLN A 361 -15.86 -2.11 -28.76
C GLN A 361 -16.15 -3.60 -29.07
N ALA A 362 -15.20 -4.33 -29.65
CA ALA A 362 -15.33 -5.76 -29.92
C ALA A 362 -15.34 -6.59 -28.62
N ALA A 363 -14.43 -6.30 -27.68
CA ALA A 363 -14.34 -7.00 -26.40
C ALA A 363 -15.57 -6.73 -25.51
N VAL A 364 -16.11 -5.50 -25.50
CA VAL A 364 -17.37 -5.17 -24.84
C VAL A 364 -18.54 -5.91 -25.48
N ALA A 365 -18.58 -6.03 -26.81
CA ALA A 365 -19.62 -6.78 -27.51
C ALA A 365 -19.56 -8.29 -27.19
N GLU A 366 -18.38 -8.91 -27.25
CA GLU A 366 -18.17 -10.32 -26.87
C GLU A 366 -18.56 -10.55 -25.41
N ALA A 367 -18.15 -9.67 -24.50
CA ALA A 367 -18.45 -9.82 -23.08
C ALA A 367 -19.95 -9.63 -22.77
N LYS A 368 -20.65 -8.72 -23.48
CA LYS A 368 -22.13 -8.62 -23.40
C LYS A 368 -22.81 -9.87 -23.97
N GLU A 369 -22.35 -10.41 -25.11
CA GLU A 369 -22.86 -11.67 -25.65
C GLU A 369 -22.65 -12.83 -24.66
N ARG A 370 -21.48 -12.91 -24.03
CA ARG A 370 -21.17 -13.90 -22.99
C ARG A 370 -22.01 -13.76 -21.72
N VAL A 371 -22.44 -12.54 -21.35
CA VAL A 371 -23.44 -12.32 -20.30
C VAL A 371 -24.81 -12.88 -20.70
N GLU A 372 -25.28 -12.63 -21.92
CA GLU A 372 -26.58 -13.15 -22.38
C GLU A 372 -26.55 -14.67 -22.58
N VAL A 373 -25.47 -15.24 -23.12
CA VAL A 373 -25.27 -16.70 -23.21
C VAL A 373 -25.28 -17.32 -21.80
N PHE A 374 -24.59 -16.71 -20.82
CA PHE A 374 -24.66 -17.17 -19.43
C PHE A 374 -26.10 -17.16 -18.90
N LYS A 375 -26.85 -16.06 -19.04
CA LYS A 375 -28.26 -15.96 -18.59
C LYS A 375 -29.14 -17.04 -19.21
N ASN A 376 -28.95 -17.38 -20.49
CA ASN A 376 -29.73 -18.40 -21.20
C ASN A 376 -29.35 -19.85 -20.86
N GLU A 377 -28.14 -20.10 -20.33
CA GLU A 377 -27.66 -21.44 -19.96
C GLU A 377 -27.88 -21.81 -18.48
N VAL A 378 -28.34 -20.86 -17.65
CA VAL A 378 -28.72 -21.15 -16.26
C VAL A 378 -30.05 -21.92 -16.22
N SER A 379 -29.99 -23.19 -15.83
CA SER A 379 -31.14 -24.10 -15.81
C SER A 379 -32.02 -24.02 -14.55
N PHE A 380 -31.84 -22.99 -13.72
CA PHE A 380 -32.50 -22.81 -12.43
C PHE A 380 -32.82 -21.32 -12.17
N PRO A 381 -33.80 -20.98 -11.30
CA PRO A 381 -34.04 -19.60 -10.89
C PRO A 381 -32.79 -18.96 -10.28
N LEU A 382 -32.33 -17.82 -10.82
CA LEU A 382 -31.14 -17.12 -10.30
C LEU A 382 -31.22 -16.73 -8.81
N GLY A 383 -32.42 -16.66 -8.24
CA GLY A 383 -32.64 -16.42 -6.81
C GLY A 383 -32.21 -17.59 -5.91
N ASP A 384 -32.14 -18.81 -6.44
CA ASP A 384 -31.76 -20.02 -5.68
C ASP A 384 -30.27 -20.06 -5.32
N CYS A 385 -29.47 -19.17 -5.93
CA CYS A 385 -28.06 -18.96 -5.60
C CYS A 385 -27.79 -17.46 -5.32
N PRO A 386 -27.89 -17.00 -4.07
CA PRO A 386 -27.82 -15.58 -3.68
C PRO A 386 -26.58 -14.80 -4.11
N LEU A 387 -25.48 -15.48 -4.49
CA LEU A 387 -24.26 -14.85 -5.02
C LEU A 387 -24.40 -14.36 -6.46
N LEU A 388 -25.21 -15.02 -7.31
CA LEU A 388 -25.20 -14.77 -8.76
C LEU A 388 -25.85 -13.43 -9.13
N ILE A 389 -26.96 -13.05 -8.49
CA ILE A 389 -27.68 -11.80 -8.83
C ILE A 389 -26.84 -10.55 -8.53
N PRO A 390 -26.24 -10.37 -7.33
CA PRO A 390 -25.35 -9.24 -7.07
C PRO A 390 -24.13 -9.21 -7.99
N GLN A 391 -23.50 -10.37 -8.20
CA GLN A 391 -22.33 -10.52 -9.07
C GLN A 391 -22.64 -10.16 -10.53
N LEU A 392 -23.79 -10.58 -11.06
CA LEU A 392 -24.26 -10.26 -12.41
C LEU A 392 -24.48 -8.75 -12.60
N TYR A 393 -25.10 -8.07 -11.64
CA TYR A 393 -25.25 -6.61 -11.72
C TYR A 393 -23.93 -5.86 -11.52
N THR A 394 -23.01 -6.35 -10.68
CA THR A 394 -21.65 -5.79 -10.57
C THR A 394 -20.87 -5.94 -11.88
N ILE A 395 -20.98 -7.08 -12.57
CA ILE A 395 -20.38 -7.31 -13.89
C ILE A 395 -20.99 -6.38 -14.95
N GLN A 396 -22.31 -6.23 -14.96
CA GLN A 396 -22.99 -5.31 -15.88
C GLN A 396 -22.55 -3.85 -15.64
N LEU A 397 -22.37 -3.45 -14.37
CA LEU A 397 -21.82 -2.14 -14.03
C LEU A 397 -20.39 -1.98 -14.58
N CYS A 398 -19.49 -2.94 -14.37
CA CYS A 398 -18.14 -2.93 -14.95
C CYS A 398 -18.15 -2.83 -16.49
N LEU A 399 -18.99 -3.61 -17.18
CA LEU A 399 -19.13 -3.55 -18.65
C LEU A 399 -19.54 -2.15 -19.13
N ASN A 400 -20.47 -1.53 -18.42
CA ASN A 400 -20.99 -0.23 -18.82
C ASN A 400 -20.01 0.91 -18.50
N GLN A 401 -18.95 0.67 -17.70
CA GLN A 401 -17.88 1.66 -17.50
C GLN A 401 -17.18 2.00 -18.83
N LEU A 402 -16.92 0.99 -19.67
CA LEU A 402 -16.34 1.10 -21.02
C LEU A 402 -17.28 1.78 -22.04
N SER A 403 -18.45 2.27 -21.61
CA SER A 403 -19.45 2.99 -22.43
C SER A 403 -19.72 4.42 -21.96
N LEU A 404 -19.01 4.90 -20.93
CA LEU A 404 -19.13 6.26 -20.37
C LEU A 404 -17.76 6.96 -20.43
N PRO A 405 -17.61 8.09 -21.15
CA PRO A 405 -16.31 8.71 -21.42
C PRO A 405 -15.64 9.31 -20.18
N ASP A 406 -14.32 9.49 -20.27
CA ASP A 406 -13.44 9.93 -19.19
C ASP A 406 -13.58 11.41 -18.86
N SER A 407 -14.62 11.77 -18.12
CA SER A 407 -14.65 13.07 -17.45
C SER A 407 -15.49 13.05 -16.18
N PRO A 408 -15.01 13.66 -15.08
CA PRO A 408 -15.76 13.69 -13.83
C PRO A 408 -17.01 14.58 -13.96
N PHE A 409 -16.92 15.70 -14.72
CA PHE A 409 -18.05 16.60 -15.03
C PHE A 409 -17.91 17.34 -16.39
N GLY A 410 -17.10 16.85 -17.34
CA GLY A 410 -16.84 17.50 -18.63
C GLY A 410 -17.47 16.79 -19.84
N LEU A 411 -18.76 17.00 -20.09
CA LEU A 411 -19.40 16.60 -21.35
C LEU A 411 -18.93 17.49 -22.51
N HIS A 412 -17.84 17.09 -23.16
CA HIS A 412 -17.30 17.76 -24.36
C HIS A 412 -18.18 17.58 -25.60
N ASN A 413 -18.94 16.48 -25.68
CA ASN A 413 -19.89 16.28 -26.77
C ASN A 413 -21.15 15.54 -26.29
N PRO A 414 -22.19 16.26 -25.83
CA PRO A 414 -23.42 15.68 -25.26
C PRO A 414 -24.32 14.98 -26.28
N SER A 415 -23.91 14.90 -27.55
CA SER A 415 -24.71 14.30 -28.65
C SER A 415 -24.51 12.78 -28.84
N SER A 416 -23.63 12.14 -28.07
CA SER A 416 -23.31 10.71 -28.22
C SER A 416 -24.44 9.80 -27.73
N GLN A 417 -25.18 9.22 -28.68
CA GLN A 417 -26.22 8.21 -28.40
C GLN A 417 -25.68 7.01 -27.58
N ARG A 418 -24.41 6.64 -27.80
CA ARG A 418 -23.71 5.57 -27.04
C ARG A 418 -23.55 5.92 -25.56
N MET A 419 -23.22 7.18 -25.25
CA MET A 419 -23.07 7.66 -23.87
C MET A 419 -24.40 7.56 -23.10
N ILE A 420 -25.49 8.00 -23.72
CA ILE A 420 -26.83 8.00 -23.09
C ILE A 420 -27.32 6.55 -22.90
N GLN A 421 -27.03 5.66 -23.85
CA GLN A 421 -27.27 4.22 -23.68
C GLN A 421 -26.45 3.65 -22.51
N GLY A 422 -25.14 3.89 -22.46
CA GLY A 422 -24.26 3.44 -21.36
C GLY A 422 -24.69 3.97 -20.00
N LEU A 423 -25.19 5.21 -19.94
CA LEU A 423 -25.72 5.83 -18.72
C LEU A 423 -27.02 5.17 -18.27
N SER A 424 -27.95 4.92 -19.19
CA SER A 424 -29.20 4.17 -18.94
C SER A 424 -28.91 2.76 -18.40
N GLU A 425 -28.09 1.98 -19.11
CA GLU A 425 -27.71 0.62 -18.71
C GLU A 425 -27.00 0.62 -17.34
N SER A 426 -26.18 1.64 -17.04
CA SER A 426 -25.53 1.82 -15.73
C SER A 426 -26.51 2.16 -14.61
N MET A 427 -27.42 3.12 -14.82
CA MET A 427 -28.41 3.53 -13.81
C MET A 427 -29.35 2.38 -13.46
N VAL A 428 -29.84 1.65 -14.47
CA VAL A 428 -30.68 0.45 -14.27
C VAL A 428 -29.91 -0.62 -13.48
N SER A 429 -28.66 -0.90 -13.84
CA SER A 429 -27.85 -1.91 -13.14
C SER A 429 -27.53 -1.51 -11.69
N ALA A 430 -27.24 -0.24 -11.43
CA ALA A 430 -26.97 0.28 -10.09
C ALA A 430 -28.24 0.22 -9.22
N LYS A 431 -29.39 0.67 -9.76
CA LYS A 431 -30.69 0.55 -9.09
C LYS A 431 -31.04 -0.91 -8.79
N ASN A 432 -30.85 -1.82 -9.75
CA ASN A 432 -31.16 -3.24 -9.56
C ASN A 432 -30.26 -3.90 -8.51
N LEU A 433 -28.97 -3.56 -8.45
CA LEU A 433 -28.05 -4.03 -7.41
C LEU A 433 -28.48 -3.54 -6.03
N VAL A 434 -28.77 -2.24 -5.87
CA VAL A 434 -29.31 -1.67 -4.61
C VAL A 434 -30.65 -2.30 -4.24
N SER A 435 -31.48 -2.61 -5.24
CA SER A 435 -32.79 -3.22 -5.05
C SER A 435 -32.73 -4.63 -4.46
N VAL A 436 -31.59 -5.34 -4.54
CA VAL A 436 -31.43 -6.64 -3.87
C VAL A 436 -31.62 -6.49 -2.36
N LEU A 437 -31.05 -5.45 -1.74
CA LEU A 437 -31.26 -5.18 -0.31
C LEU A 437 -32.72 -4.81 0.01
N LEU A 438 -33.36 -4.02 -0.86
CA LEU A 438 -34.73 -3.53 -0.62
C LEU A 438 -35.80 -4.62 -0.79
N HIS A 439 -35.60 -5.57 -1.71
CA HIS A 439 -36.52 -6.73 -1.90
C HIS A 439 -36.25 -7.88 -0.93
N THR A 440 -35.12 -7.89 -0.23
CA THR A 440 -34.82 -8.90 0.79
C THR A 440 -35.76 -8.72 2.00
N PRO A 441 -36.42 -9.78 2.52
CA PRO A 441 -37.28 -9.67 3.69
C PRO A 441 -36.52 -9.13 4.92
N PRO A 442 -37.14 -8.27 5.77
CA PRO A 442 -36.51 -7.76 6.99
C PRO A 442 -35.95 -8.86 7.89
N GLY A 443 -34.68 -8.71 8.28
CA GLY A 443 -33.95 -9.66 9.11
C GLY A 443 -33.24 -10.78 8.35
N GLN A 444 -33.36 -10.87 7.02
CA GLN A 444 -32.61 -11.86 6.21
C GLN A 444 -31.28 -11.30 5.66
N GLU A 445 -31.09 -9.98 5.65
CA GLU A 445 -29.86 -9.33 5.22
C GLU A 445 -28.63 -9.69 6.10
N VAL A 446 -28.85 -10.22 7.31
CA VAL A 446 -27.80 -10.80 8.18
C VAL A 446 -27.10 -12.03 7.57
N LEU A 447 -27.76 -12.71 6.63
CA LEU A 447 -27.22 -13.91 5.98
C LEU A 447 -26.25 -13.56 4.84
N PHE A 448 -26.29 -12.33 4.33
CA PHE A 448 -25.47 -11.87 3.21
C PHE A 448 -23.97 -11.88 3.56
N PRO A 449 -23.12 -12.59 2.79
CA PRO A 449 -21.68 -12.52 2.96
C PRO A 449 -21.16 -11.10 2.75
N ASN A 450 -20.06 -10.77 3.43
CA ASN A 450 -19.34 -9.50 3.36
C ASN A 450 -19.09 -9.02 1.92
N ILE A 451 -18.87 -9.94 0.97
CA ILE A 451 -18.66 -9.58 -0.45
C ILE A 451 -19.93 -9.02 -1.11
N ILE A 452 -21.13 -9.50 -0.76
CA ILE A 452 -22.40 -8.91 -1.20
C ILE A 452 -22.56 -7.52 -0.57
N TRP A 453 -22.24 -7.34 0.72
CA TRP A 453 -22.27 -6.02 1.36
C TRP A 453 -21.34 -5.00 0.69
N VAL A 454 -20.16 -5.42 0.23
CA VAL A 454 -19.27 -4.57 -0.56
C VAL A 454 -19.91 -4.22 -1.91
N MET A 455 -20.43 -5.20 -2.67
CA MET A 455 -21.12 -4.95 -3.95
C MET A 455 -22.29 -3.96 -3.78
N LEU A 456 -23.14 -4.17 -2.76
CA LEU A 456 -24.28 -3.31 -2.43
C LEU A 456 -23.84 -1.87 -2.14
N HIS A 457 -22.81 -1.67 -1.30
CA HIS A 457 -22.29 -0.34 -0.99
C HIS A 457 -21.71 0.37 -2.22
N CYS A 458 -21.04 -0.36 -3.12
CA CYS A 458 -20.50 0.17 -4.36
C CYS A 458 -21.61 0.58 -5.34
N GLY A 459 -22.60 -0.30 -5.56
CA GLY A 459 -23.79 0.01 -6.37
C GLY A 459 -24.59 1.19 -5.83
N PHE A 460 -24.72 1.30 -4.50
CA PHE A 460 -25.38 2.41 -3.82
C PHE A 460 -24.69 3.76 -4.05
N THR A 461 -23.38 3.80 -3.84
CA THR A 461 -22.58 5.01 -4.06
C THR A 461 -22.54 5.40 -5.54
N LEU A 462 -22.52 4.41 -6.45
CA LEU A 462 -22.56 4.65 -7.89
C LEU A 462 -23.93 5.15 -8.37
N ALA A 463 -25.05 4.62 -7.85
CA ALA A 463 -26.39 5.10 -8.17
C ALA A 463 -26.56 6.60 -7.85
N ALA A 464 -26.08 7.05 -6.69
CA ALA A 464 -26.05 8.46 -6.29
C ALA A 464 -25.23 9.34 -7.25
N ARG A 465 -24.10 8.84 -7.77
CA ARG A 465 -23.25 9.56 -8.73
C ARG A 465 -23.86 9.62 -10.13
N LEU A 466 -24.42 8.51 -10.62
CA LEU A 466 -25.01 8.43 -11.96
C LEU A 466 -26.25 9.32 -12.11
N ASP A 467 -27.05 9.50 -11.05
CA ASP A 467 -28.17 10.45 -11.10
C ASP A 467 -27.70 11.91 -11.15
N LEU A 468 -26.63 12.27 -10.44
CA LEU A 468 -26.02 13.61 -10.53
C LEU A 468 -25.42 13.86 -11.93
N GLN A 469 -24.79 12.84 -12.54
CA GLN A 469 -24.31 12.92 -13.92
C GLN A 469 -25.48 13.04 -14.92
N ALA A 470 -26.56 12.28 -14.71
CA ALA A 470 -27.79 12.41 -15.48
C ALA A 470 -28.53 13.74 -15.25
N ALA A 471 -28.21 14.48 -14.18
CA ALA A 471 -28.75 15.81 -13.88
C ALA A 471 -28.00 16.96 -14.58
N ASP A 472 -26.92 16.68 -15.32
CA ASP A 472 -26.15 17.71 -16.02
C ASP A 472 -27.02 18.47 -17.03
N PRO A 473 -27.08 19.82 -17.01
CA PRO A 473 -27.94 20.60 -17.89
C PRO A 473 -27.76 20.35 -19.39
N ARG A 474 -26.59 19.84 -19.82
CA ARG A 474 -26.28 19.54 -21.23
C ARG A 474 -27.00 18.29 -21.76
N ILE A 475 -27.40 17.37 -20.89
CA ILE A 475 -28.11 16.12 -21.26
C ILE A 475 -29.41 15.89 -20.46
N GLY A 476 -29.67 16.68 -19.41
CA GLY A 476 -30.78 16.50 -18.47
C GLY A 476 -32.16 16.31 -19.11
N PHE A 477 -32.42 17.01 -20.22
CA PHE A 477 -33.67 16.91 -20.98
C PHE A 477 -33.83 15.57 -21.74
N MET A 478 -32.73 14.87 -22.02
CA MET A 478 -32.73 13.53 -22.63
C MET A 478 -32.80 12.44 -21.55
N THR A 479 -32.16 12.68 -20.41
CA THR A 479 -32.01 11.72 -19.29
C THR A 479 -33.12 11.82 -18.24
N GLU A 480 -34.01 12.82 -18.29
CA GLU A 480 -35.04 13.06 -17.27
C GLU A 480 -35.87 11.79 -16.97
N HIS A 481 -36.28 11.06 -18.01
CA HIS A 481 -37.03 9.81 -17.88
C HIS A 481 -36.27 8.72 -17.11
N LEU A 482 -34.93 8.65 -17.24
CA LEU A 482 -34.08 7.73 -16.48
C LEU A 482 -34.02 8.11 -15.00
N ARG A 483 -34.01 9.42 -14.71
CA ARG A 483 -34.01 9.94 -13.33
C ARG A 483 -35.35 9.70 -12.64
N GLN A 484 -36.46 9.98 -13.34
CA GLN A 484 -37.81 9.67 -12.88
C GLN A 484 -38.01 8.16 -12.66
N PHE A 485 -37.53 7.30 -13.57
CA PHE A 485 -37.55 5.84 -13.40
C PHE A 485 -36.67 5.38 -12.23
N SER A 486 -35.50 6.00 -12.04
CA SER A 486 -34.54 5.57 -11.03
C SER A 486 -34.95 6.01 -9.63
N ASP A 487 -35.51 7.21 -9.48
CA ASP A 487 -35.86 7.83 -8.19
C ASP A 487 -34.79 7.57 -7.12
N ILE A 488 -33.59 8.06 -7.41
CA ILE A 488 -32.44 7.93 -6.51
C ILE A 488 -32.64 8.69 -5.18
N PRO A 489 -33.30 9.86 -5.10
CA PRO A 489 -33.65 10.47 -3.81
C PRO A 489 -34.47 9.53 -2.91
N HIS A 490 -35.52 8.90 -3.43
CA HIS A 490 -36.32 7.95 -2.66
C HIS A 490 -35.54 6.67 -2.36
N THR A 491 -34.82 6.12 -3.34
CA THR A 491 -34.03 4.89 -3.18
C THR A 491 -32.96 5.05 -2.10
N VAL A 492 -32.27 6.20 -2.06
CA VAL A 492 -31.31 6.57 -1.01
C VAL A 492 -31.99 6.61 0.36
N ARG A 493 -33.17 7.25 0.46
CA ARG A 493 -33.92 7.31 1.72
C ARG A 493 -34.37 5.93 2.20
N GLN A 494 -34.83 5.05 1.31
CA GLN A 494 -35.26 3.70 1.66
C GLN A 494 -34.10 2.82 2.15
N VAL A 495 -32.90 2.92 1.54
CA VAL A 495 -31.72 2.19 2.02
C VAL A 495 -31.28 2.68 3.40
N VAL A 496 -31.31 4.00 3.64
CA VAL A 496 -31.05 4.58 4.97
C VAL A 496 -32.04 4.05 6.01
N LEU A 497 -33.35 4.15 5.75
CA LEU A 497 -34.39 3.65 6.65
C LEU A 497 -34.29 2.14 6.90
N ARG A 498 -33.98 1.34 5.88
CA ARG A 498 -33.83 -0.11 6.01
C ARG A 498 -32.63 -0.45 6.91
N LEU A 499 -31.46 0.16 6.69
CA LEU A 499 -30.28 -0.08 7.52
C LEU A 499 -30.44 0.45 8.95
N GLU A 500 -31.20 1.53 9.15
CA GLU A 500 -31.63 1.98 10.49
C GLU A 500 -32.53 0.94 11.18
N SER A 501 -33.49 0.36 10.46
CA SER A 501 -34.41 -0.66 11.01
C SER A 501 -33.75 -2.01 11.29
N ALA A 502 -32.61 -2.30 10.65
CA ALA A 502 -31.82 -3.51 10.86
C ALA A 502 -30.78 -3.37 12.00
N SER A 503 -30.53 -2.16 12.51
CA SER A 503 -29.61 -1.92 13.62
C SER A 503 -30.25 -2.27 14.96
N SER A 504 -29.52 -3.01 15.79
CA SER A 504 -29.96 -3.30 17.16
C SER A 504 -29.68 -2.09 18.08
N PRO A 505 -30.52 -1.83 19.10
CA PRO A 505 -30.14 -0.98 20.23
C PRO A 505 -28.90 -1.48 20.98
N ASP A 506 -28.61 -2.78 20.92
CA ASP A 506 -27.61 -3.48 21.74
C ASP A 506 -26.17 -3.00 21.53
N ARG A 507 -25.34 -3.29 22.54
CA ARG A 507 -23.91 -3.01 22.57
C ARG A 507 -23.15 -4.20 23.12
N ASP A 508 -21.96 -4.44 22.57
CA ASP A 508 -21.01 -5.39 23.13
C ASP A 508 -20.40 -4.88 24.46
N ASP A 509 -19.55 -5.69 25.08
CA ASP A 509 -18.90 -5.36 26.36
C ASP A 509 -17.84 -4.25 26.26
N ARG A 510 -17.56 -3.76 25.04
CA ARG A 510 -16.71 -2.59 24.77
C ARG A 510 -17.55 -1.34 24.47
N GLY A 511 -18.88 -1.47 24.46
CA GLY A 511 -19.83 -0.41 24.16
C GLY A 511 -20.08 -0.19 22.65
N ASP A 512 -19.47 -0.98 21.77
CA ASP A 512 -19.64 -0.84 20.31
C ASP A 512 -20.96 -1.51 19.86
N ARG A 513 -21.56 -0.93 18.82
CA ARG A 513 -22.87 -1.30 18.27
C ARG A 513 -22.73 -2.34 17.16
N ASP A 514 -23.86 -2.87 16.70
CA ASP A 514 -23.94 -3.84 15.61
C ASP A 514 -23.42 -3.30 14.24
N SER A 515 -23.26 -4.18 13.25
CA SER A 515 -22.71 -3.80 11.94
C SER A 515 -23.66 -2.97 11.06
N PHE A 516 -24.98 -3.13 11.21
CA PHE A 516 -25.99 -2.33 10.52
C PHE A 516 -26.07 -0.91 11.05
N TYR A 517 -25.76 -0.66 12.33
CA TYR A 517 -25.49 0.70 12.81
C TYR A 517 -24.40 1.36 11.96
N HIS A 518 -23.25 0.69 11.84
CA HIS A 518 -22.11 1.19 11.06
C HIS A 518 -22.39 1.29 9.56
N PHE A 519 -23.32 0.50 9.00
CA PHE A 519 -23.81 0.65 7.64
C PHE A 519 -24.79 1.83 7.49
N SER A 520 -25.73 2.04 8.41
CA SER A 520 -26.68 3.16 8.39
C SER A 520 -25.97 4.51 8.48
N ILE A 521 -24.89 4.63 9.26
CA ILE A 521 -24.04 5.84 9.28
C ILE A 521 -23.45 6.11 7.89
N ARG A 522 -22.91 5.08 7.21
CA ARG A 522 -22.36 5.23 5.85
C ARG A 522 -23.44 5.63 4.85
N ALA A 523 -24.63 5.03 4.93
CA ALA A 523 -25.76 5.39 4.09
C ALA A 523 -26.21 6.85 4.31
N ARG A 524 -26.33 7.30 5.58
CA ARG A 524 -26.60 8.70 5.94
C ARG A 524 -25.53 9.68 5.44
N ARG A 525 -24.25 9.28 5.38
CA ARG A 525 -23.16 10.09 4.80
C ARG A 525 -23.37 10.28 3.29
N VAL A 526 -23.75 9.23 2.56
CA VAL A 526 -24.10 9.31 1.12
C VAL A 526 -25.36 10.16 0.90
N GLU A 527 -26.40 9.98 1.72
CA GLU A 527 -27.63 10.79 1.69
C GLU A 527 -27.34 12.29 1.85
N LYS A 528 -26.60 12.67 2.90
CA LYS A 528 -26.17 14.07 3.12
C LYS A 528 -25.33 14.63 1.97
N TRP A 529 -24.39 13.83 1.43
CA TRP A 529 -23.54 14.24 0.31
C TRP A 529 -24.36 14.47 -0.96
N TYR A 530 -25.22 13.52 -1.33
CA TYR A 530 -26.05 13.57 -2.54
C TYR A 530 -27.00 14.77 -2.50
N LEU A 531 -27.69 15.01 -1.38
CA LEU A 531 -28.58 16.16 -1.20
C LEU A 531 -27.81 17.50 -1.26
N LYS A 532 -26.61 17.59 -0.67
CA LYS A 532 -25.75 18.78 -0.78
C LYS A 532 -25.36 19.07 -2.23
N GLN A 533 -24.98 18.05 -3.01
CA GLN A 533 -24.63 18.21 -4.43
C GLN A 533 -25.85 18.62 -5.26
N GLN A 534 -27.02 18.01 -5.03
CA GLN A 534 -28.27 18.36 -5.70
C GLN A 534 -28.65 19.84 -5.45
N GLN A 535 -28.47 20.33 -4.22
CA GLN A 535 -28.67 21.73 -3.88
C GLN A 535 -27.65 22.65 -4.57
N GLN A 536 -26.37 22.27 -4.60
CA GLN A 536 -25.34 23.08 -5.27
C GLN A 536 -25.57 23.17 -6.79
N HIS A 537 -25.98 22.07 -7.45
CA HIS A 537 -26.36 22.10 -8.87
C HIS A 537 -27.54 23.04 -9.12
N ALA A 538 -28.54 23.07 -8.25
CA ALA A 538 -29.68 23.99 -8.37
C ALA A 538 -29.26 25.47 -8.20
N ILE A 539 -28.36 25.76 -7.26
CA ILE A 539 -27.80 27.11 -7.06
C ILE A 539 -26.98 27.56 -8.28
N ASN A 540 -26.09 26.70 -8.78
CA ASN A 540 -25.28 26.99 -9.96
C ASN A 540 -26.17 27.23 -11.20
N HIS A 541 -27.23 26.45 -11.37
CA HIS A 541 -28.21 26.67 -12.46
C HIS A 541 -28.98 27.99 -12.31
N ALA A 542 -29.30 28.43 -11.08
CA ALA A 542 -29.96 29.71 -10.85
C ALA A 542 -29.07 30.93 -11.19
N ALA A 543 -27.73 30.76 -11.12
CA ALA A 543 -26.76 31.78 -11.53
C ALA A 543 -26.50 31.82 -13.05
N MET A 544 -26.84 30.76 -13.79
CA MET A 544 -26.53 30.61 -15.23
C MET A 544 -27.74 30.86 -16.14
N SER A 545 -28.24 32.10 -16.12
CA SER A 545 -29.19 32.65 -17.11
C SER A 545 -29.12 34.17 -17.09
N PRO A 546 -29.22 34.87 -18.25
CA PRO A 546 -30.09 34.53 -19.38
C PRO A 546 -29.36 34.13 -20.69
N THR A 547 -30.16 33.93 -21.75
CA THR A 547 -29.76 33.71 -23.16
C THR A 547 -29.23 32.32 -23.55
N MET A 548 -30.13 31.32 -23.51
CA MET A 548 -30.23 30.37 -24.61
C MET A 548 -31.64 30.39 -25.21
N ASN A 549 -31.74 30.44 -26.54
CA ASN A 549 -33.00 30.18 -27.23
C ASN A 549 -33.25 28.68 -27.21
N ILE A 550 -34.21 28.24 -26.40
CA ILE A 550 -34.72 26.87 -26.41
C ILE A 550 -35.28 26.58 -27.81
N PRO A 551 -34.80 25.54 -28.53
CA PRO A 551 -35.41 25.12 -29.78
C PRO A 551 -36.88 24.72 -29.53
N THR A 552 -37.82 25.33 -30.25
CA THR A 552 -39.25 25.07 -30.05
C THR A 552 -39.59 23.61 -30.37
N THR A 553 -40.54 23.05 -29.62
CA THR A 553 -40.84 21.62 -29.47
C THR A 553 -41.56 20.99 -30.68
N HIS A 554 -41.02 21.17 -31.89
CA HIS A 554 -41.62 20.74 -33.15
C HIS A 554 -40.86 19.65 -33.92
N SER A 555 -39.74 19.13 -33.38
CA SER A 555 -38.88 18.14 -34.06
C SER A 555 -38.79 16.75 -33.40
N TYR A 556 -39.41 16.53 -32.23
CA TYR A 556 -39.43 15.22 -31.54
C TYR A 556 -40.84 14.80 -31.07
N SER A 557 -41.86 15.01 -31.91
CA SER A 557 -43.23 14.58 -31.65
C SER A 557 -43.46 13.09 -32.02
N ALA A 558 -42.66 12.18 -31.44
CA ALA A 558 -42.69 10.75 -31.79
C ALA A 558 -42.20 9.81 -30.68
N LEU A 559 -42.70 9.93 -29.45
CA LEU A 559 -42.63 8.91 -28.38
C LEU A 559 -43.69 9.22 -27.32
N GLY A 560 -44.94 8.88 -27.61
CA GLY A 560 -46.08 9.19 -26.75
C GLY A 560 -46.23 8.20 -25.58
N THR A 561 -46.52 8.72 -24.40
CA THR A 561 -47.16 7.95 -23.32
C THR A 561 -48.62 7.67 -23.65
N PRO A 562 -49.09 6.44 -23.42
CA PRO A 562 -50.49 6.21 -23.06
C PRO A 562 -50.58 5.54 -21.69
N ALA A 563 -51.47 6.05 -20.85
CA ALA A 563 -51.94 5.28 -19.70
C ALA A 563 -52.87 4.14 -20.18
N SER A 564 -53.00 3.14 -19.31
CA SER A 564 -54.00 2.06 -19.32
C SER A 564 -55.27 2.29 -20.16
N ASP A 565 -55.54 1.37 -21.10
CA ASP A 565 -56.78 0.59 -21.01
C ASP A 565 -56.68 -0.77 -21.75
N LEU A 566 -57.61 -1.69 -21.46
CA LEU A 566 -57.65 -3.05 -22.00
C LEU A 566 -58.68 -3.18 -23.14
N SER A 567 -58.32 -3.83 -24.25
CA SER A 567 -59.00 -5.05 -24.77
C SER A 567 -58.83 -5.32 -26.29
N GLN A 568 -59.22 -6.55 -26.67
CA GLN A 568 -59.52 -7.09 -28.01
C GLN A 568 -58.36 -7.62 -28.89
N GLN A 569 -58.60 -8.86 -29.33
CA GLN A 569 -57.67 -9.81 -29.96
C GLN A 569 -57.71 -9.76 -31.50
N GLN A 570 -56.71 -10.42 -32.13
CA GLN A 570 -56.74 -10.97 -33.50
C GLN A 570 -56.74 -9.92 -34.66
N GLN A 571 -56.11 -10.15 -35.83
CA GLN A 571 -55.80 -11.43 -36.50
C GLN A 571 -54.61 -11.30 -37.51
N GLN A 572 -53.84 -12.40 -37.68
CA GLN A 572 -53.04 -12.85 -38.86
C GLN A 572 -52.23 -11.88 -39.77
N GLN A 573 -50.91 -12.18 -39.90
CA GLN A 573 -50.07 -12.32 -41.13
C GLN A 573 -50.25 -11.35 -42.34
N VAL A 574 -49.22 -10.83 -43.04
CA VAL A 574 -47.74 -10.99 -43.09
C VAL A 574 -47.22 -9.76 -43.90
N THR A 575 -46.14 -9.02 -43.58
CA THR A 575 -44.70 -9.29 -43.80
C THR A 575 -43.89 -8.09 -43.25
N GLY A 576 -42.70 -8.27 -42.68
CA GLY A 576 -41.80 -7.15 -42.34
C GLY A 576 -40.69 -7.52 -41.35
N PHE A 577 -39.54 -6.85 -41.42
CA PHE A 577 -38.43 -7.01 -40.46
C PHE A 577 -38.63 -6.02 -39.29
N GLU A 578 -38.64 -6.52 -38.05
CA GLU A 578 -38.59 -5.69 -36.86
C GLU A 578 -37.91 -6.44 -35.69
N TYR A 579 -37.09 -5.75 -34.90
CA TYR A 579 -36.36 -6.34 -33.78
C TYR A 579 -37.24 -6.41 -32.53
N THR A 580 -37.34 -7.58 -31.91
CA THR A 580 -37.99 -7.75 -30.60
C THR A 580 -37.11 -8.56 -29.66
N VAL A 581 -36.90 -8.04 -28.45
CA VAL A 581 -36.34 -8.77 -27.30
C VAL A 581 -37.47 -8.93 -26.28
N ALA A 582 -37.65 -10.13 -25.74
CA ALA A 582 -38.87 -10.51 -25.03
C ALA A 582 -38.96 -9.92 -23.60
N PRO A 583 -40.12 -9.37 -23.18
CA PRO A 583 -40.35 -8.93 -21.78
C PRO A 583 -40.45 -10.05 -20.73
N SER A 584 -40.11 -11.30 -21.06
CA SER A 584 -40.60 -12.52 -20.39
C SER A 584 -39.89 -12.91 -19.09
N VAL A 585 -39.32 -11.95 -18.35
CA VAL A 585 -38.69 -12.17 -17.04
C VAL A 585 -39.38 -11.34 -15.93
N PHE A 586 -40.21 -10.36 -16.27
CA PHE A 586 -40.79 -9.39 -15.33
C PHE A 586 -42.17 -9.76 -14.75
N SER A 587 -42.48 -11.05 -14.59
CA SER A 587 -43.63 -11.47 -13.74
C SER A 587 -43.60 -12.94 -13.29
N GLN A 588 -43.17 -13.18 -12.04
CA GLN A 588 -43.77 -14.23 -11.21
C GLN A 588 -43.96 -13.72 -9.79
N ALA A 589 -45.21 -13.40 -9.42
CA ALA A 589 -45.60 -13.21 -8.03
C ALA A 589 -45.91 -14.59 -7.43
N ALA A 590 -45.10 -15.05 -6.47
CA ALA A 590 -45.39 -16.26 -5.73
C ALA A 590 -46.60 -16.03 -4.81
N VAL A 591 -47.76 -16.58 -5.18
CA VAL A 591 -48.97 -16.53 -4.36
C VAL A 591 -48.80 -17.43 -3.13
N ALA A 592 -48.71 -16.83 -1.95
CA ALA A 592 -48.77 -17.57 -0.70
C ALA A 592 -50.19 -18.14 -0.47
N PRO A 593 -50.33 -19.41 -0.05
CA PRO A 593 -51.63 -19.96 0.34
C PRO A 593 -52.13 -19.29 1.64
N VAL A 594 -53.42 -19.03 1.69
CA VAL A 594 -54.10 -18.38 2.83
C VAL A 594 -54.46 -19.42 3.89
N ASP A 595 -54.03 -19.22 5.14
CA ASP A 595 -54.75 -19.74 6.31
C ASP A 595 -54.35 -19.01 7.62
N GLY A 596 -55.23 -19.01 8.62
CA GLY A 596 -54.89 -18.74 10.04
C GLY A 596 -54.41 -17.34 10.45
N GLY A 597 -55.22 -16.29 10.26
CA GLY A 597 -54.82 -14.90 10.56
C GLY A 597 -54.77 -14.47 12.04
N MET A 598 -54.20 -13.28 12.27
CA MET A 598 -54.38 -12.45 13.48
C MET A 598 -54.34 -10.96 13.13
N THR A 599 -55.12 -10.14 13.83
CA THR A 599 -55.28 -8.70 13.54
C THR A 599 -54.37 -7.82 14.38
N TYR A 600 -53.62 -6.91 13.75
CA TYR A 600 -52.95 -5.80 14.45
C TYR A 600 -53.90 -4.60 14.62
N PRO A 601 -53.94 -3.95 15.80
CA PRO A 601 -54.69 -2.71 15.99
C PRO A 601 -53.96 -1.52 15.35
N GLN A 602 -54.73 -0.50 14.93
CA GLN A 602 -54.17 0.78 14.51
C GLN A 602 -53.52 1.49 15.71
N PHE A 603 -52.39 2.16 15.48
CA PHE A 603 -51.85 3.15 16.41
C PHE A 603 -51.80 4.53 15.77
N THR A 604 -52.44 5.50 16.42
CA THR A 604 -52.49 6.91 16.02
C THR A 604 -51.23 7.65 16.47
N MET A 605 -50.80 8.64 15.69
CA MET A 605 -49.80 9.61 16.15
C MET A 605 -50.34 10.43 17.35
N ALA A 606 -49.44 10.80 18.25
CA ALA A 606 -49.68 11.76 19.33
C ALA A 606 -48.49 12.73 19.41
N GLU A 607 -48.75 13.98 19.81
CA GLU A 607 -47.80 15.08 19.67
C GLU A 607 -46.91 15.33 20.90
N SER A 608 -45.72 15.86 20.62
CA SER A 608 -44.86 16.73 21.45
C SER A 608 -45.13 16.86 22.96
N ALA A 609 -44.14 16.45 23.76
CA ALA A 609 -43.84 17.01 25.08
C ALA A 609 -42.31 17.11 25.25
N ALA A 610 -41.81 18.09 26.01
CA ALA A 610 -40.43 18.56 25.87
C ALA A 610 -39.51 18.30 27.09
N MET A 611 -38.21 18.16 26.79
CA MET A 611 -37.01 18.34 27.64
C MET A 611 -36.91 17.61 29.00
N HIS A 612 -35.83 16.82 29.18
CA HIS A 612 -34.63 17.36 29.85
C HIS A 612 -33.40 16.41 29.80
N SER A 613 -32.24 17.00 29.54
CA SER A 613 -30.89 16.69 30.09
C SER A 613 -30.56 15.24 30.49
N ALA A 614 -29.81 14.54 29.63
CA ALA A 614 -29.00 13.38 30.03
C ALA A 614 -27.76 13.23 29.13
N ARG A 615 -26.60 13.66 29.65
CA ARG A 615 -25.21 13.47 29.15
C ARG A 615 -25.04 12.92 27.73
N GLU A 616 -24.67 13.80 26.80
CA GLU A 616 -24.07 13.40 25.53
C GLU A 616 -22.72 12.74 25.80
N PHE A 617 -22.57 11.48 25.39
CA PHE A 617 -21.29 10.77 25.38
C PHE A 617 -20.64 10.92 24.01
N ASN A 618 -19.39 11.37 23.98
CA ASN A 618 -18.61 11.47 22.74
C ASN A 618 -18.33 10.04 22.19
N VAL A 619 -18.45 9.86 20.87
CA VAL A 619 -18.26 8.59 20.14
C VAL A 619 -17.31 8.75 18.94
N GLU A 620 -16.45 9.76 18.94
CA GLU A 620 -15.65 10.18 17.77
C GLU A 620 -14.29 9.45 17.65
N ALA A 621 -13.89 8.70 18.69
CA ALA A 621 -12.68 7.85 18.74
C ALA A 621 -12.74 6.61 17.81
N LEU A 622 -12.99 6.81 16.52
CA LEU A 622 -13.15 5.76 15.51
C LEU A 622 -12.66 6.17 14.10
N ALA A 623 -11.42 6.69 14.04
CA ALA A 623 -10.76 7.08 12.79
C ALA A 623 -10.83 5.99 11.69
N PHE A 624 -11.59 6.33 10.64
CA PHE A 624 -11.78 5.56 9.41
C PHE A 624 -11.90 6.53 8.21
N ALA A 625 -10.81 7.24 7.94
CA ALA A 625 -10.50 7.66 6.58
C ALA A 625 -10.36 6.42 5.66
N ASP A 626 -10.33 6.64 4.35
CA ASP A 626 -9.95 5.66 3.33
C ASP A 626 -10.78 4.36 3.28
N SER A 627 -12.11 4.46 3.35
CA SER A 627 -13.01 3.36 2.93
C SER A 627 -14.33 3.79 2.27
N PHE A 628 -14.23 4.68 1.28
CA PHE A 628 -15.23 4.79 0.21
C PHE A 628 -14.68 4.12 -1.06
N ILE A 629 -15.50 3.34 -1.76
CA ILE A 629 -15.07 2.60 -2.97
C ILE A 629 -15.74 3.21 -4.21
N PRO A 630 -15.02 4.02 -5.01
CA PRO A 630 -15.54 4.60 -6.25
C PRO A 630 -15.49 3.60 -7.42
N PHE A 631 -16.65 3.17 -7.93
CA PHE A 631 -16.72 2.34 -9.14
C PHE A 631 -16.61 3.15 -10.44
N LYS A 632 -15.45 3.79 -10.60
CA LYS A 632 -14.77 4.24 -11.84
C LYS A 632 -13.52 4.95 -11.33
N SER A 633 -12.41 4.20 -11.17
CA SER A 633 -11.06 4.61 -10.70
C SER A 633 -11.04 5.84 -9.73
N TRP A 634 -10.22 6.88 -9.95
CA TRP A 634 -10.32 8.22 -9.32
C TRP A 634 -10.54 8.18 -7.77
N ASN A 635 -9.57 7.87 -6.91
CA ASN A 635 -8.23 8.48 -6.80
C ASN A 635 -7.06 7.64 -7.34
N TYR A 636 -6.97 7.49 -8.66
CA TYR A 636 -5.70 7.76 -9.35
C TYR A 636 -5.96 8.93 -10.29
N ALA A 637 -4.96 9.80 -10.48
CA ALA A 637 -5.07 11.09 -11.17
C ALA A 637 -6.16 12.05 -10.63
N LEU A 638 -5.91 12.62 -9.44
CA LEU A 638 -6.39 13.98 -9.11
C LEU A 638 -5.24 15.00 -9.14
N GLY A 639 -4.47 14.96 -10.24
CA GLY A 639 -4.12 16.21 -10.90
C GLY A 639 -5.42 16.82 -11.44
N ALA A 640 -5.60 18.14 -11.30
CA ALA A 640 -6.89 18.77 -11.58
C ALA A 640 -7.14 18.95 -13.08
N GLN A 641 -7.72 17.94 -13.73
CA GLN A 641 -8.24 18.11 -15.09
C GLN A 641 -9.51 18.98 -15.08
N HIS A 642 -9.29 20.26 -15.37
CA HIS A 642 -10.25 21.06 -16.14
C HIS A 642 -10.60 20.35 -17.47
N GLY A 643 -11.71 20.74 -18.09
CA GLY A 643 -12.32 20.01 -19.22
C GLY A 643 -11.31 19.68 -20.33
N GLY A 644 -11.21 18.39 -20.69
CA GLY A 644 -10.04 17.84 -21.37
C GLY A 644 -9.73 18.44 -22.73
N ASP A 645 -8.65 19.19 -22.81
CA ASP A 645 -7.75 19.09 -23.97
C ASP A 645 -7.08 17.70 -23.96
N ALA A 646 -6.37 17.35 -25.04
CA ALA A 646 -5.51 16.17 -25.04
C ALA A 646 -4.48 16.26 -23.90
N LEU A 647 -4.03 15.11 -23.35
CA LEU A 647 -3.06 15.03 -22.23
C LEU A 647 -1.96 16.08 -22.40
N GLN A 648 -2.08 17.17 -21.62
CA GLN A 648 -1.27 18.35 -21.85
C GLN A 648 0.17 18.00 -21.53
N TYR A 649 1.08 18.22 -22.48
CA TYR A 649 2.50 18.00 -22.25
C TYR A 649 2.92 18.68 -20.95
N GLN A 650 3.53 17.91 -20.05
CA GLN A 650 4.11 18.38 -18.81
C GLN A 650 5.60 18.05 -18.83
N ALA A 651 6.44 19.04 -18.52
CA ALA A 651 7.89 18.85 -18.56
C ALA A 651 8.35 17.81 -17.51
N CYS A 652 9.40 17.06 -17.84
CA CYS A 652 10.08 16.10 -16.96
C CYS A 652 11.39 16.73 -16.44
N PRO A 653 11.34 17.62 -15.44
CA PRO A 653 12.51 18.26 -14.88
C PRO A 653 13.52 17.28 -14.28
N LEU A 654 14.78 17.72 -14.20
CA LEU A 654 15.80 17.04 -13.41
C LEU A 654 15.44 17.07 -11.91
N LEU A 655 15.65 15.94 -11.23
CA LEU A 655 15.33 15.77 -9.81
C LEU A 655 16.05 16.81 -8.93
N ARG A 656 15.29 17.50 -8.07
CA ARG A 656 15.74 18.55 -7.14
C ARG A 656 16.47 19.74 -7.80
N ALA A 657 16.02 20.11 -9.00
CA ALA A 657 16.56 21.23 -9.78
C ALA A 657 15.45 22.08 -10.43
N TYR A 658 14.32 22.24 -9.73
CA TYR A 658 13.09 22.83 -10.29
C TYR A 658 13.13 24.36 -10.39
N TYR A 659 13.64 24.99 -9.32
CA TYR A 659 13.79 26.43 -9.16
C TYR A 659 15.07 26.69 -8.36
N PRO A 660 15.70 27.87 -8.46
CA PRO A 660 16.68 28.30 -7.46
C PRO A 660 16.02 28.37 -6.08
N ALA A 661 16.79 28.15 -5.01
CA ALA A 661 16.27 28.32 -3.65
C ALA A 661 15.81 29.78 -3.43
N PRO A 662 14.66 30.00 -2.76
CA PRO A 662 14.12 31.33 -2.56
C PRO A 662 14.91 32.13 -1.51
N THR A 663 14.89 33.45 -1.61
CA THR A 663 15.41 34.35 -0.56
C THR A 663 14.39 34.46 0.58
N ILE A 664 14.67 33.76 1.68
CA ILE A 664 13.80 33.72 2.88
C ILE A 664 14.21 34.85 3.83
N ALA A 665 13.69 36.06 3.59
CA ALA A 665 13.89 37.21 4.47
C ALA A 665 12.75 37.32 5.50
N LYS A 666 13.08 37.24 6.79
CA LYS A 666 12.14 37.30 7.95
C LYS A 666 11.30 38.58 7.98
N ASP A 667 11.78 39.65 7.35
CA ASP A 667 11.14 40.95 7.24
C ASP A 667 10.49 41.22 5.86
N SER A 668 10.51 40.27 4.92
CA SER A 668 9.70 40.38 3.68
C SER A 668 8.20 40.28 3.97
N ASP A 669 7.38 40.96 3.16
CA ASP A 669 5.92 40.95 3.36
C ASP A 669 5.30 39.61 2.96
N GLU A 670 5.93 38.87 2.04
CA GLU A 670 5.59 37.50 1.66
C GLU A 670 5.76 36.52 2.84
N VAL A 671 6.93 36.55 3.51
CA VAL A 671 7.19 35.68 4.68
C VAL A 671 6.33 36.08 5.87
N LYS A 672 6.18 37.38 6.16
CA LYS A 672 5.24 37.87 7.18
C LYS A 672 3.80 37.41 6.91
N SER A 673 3.34 37.39 5.66
CA SER A 673 1.97 37.02 5.32
C SER A 673 1.70 35.55 5.61
N PHE A 674 2.52 34.61 5.10
CA PHE A 674 2.25 33.20 5.34
C PHE A 674 2.57 32.75 6.78
N THR A 675 3.50 33.41 7.47
CA THR A 675 3.74 33.13 8.90
C THR A 675 2.56 33.58 9.77
N GLN A 676 1.90 34.70 9.46
CA GLN A 676 0.66 35.10 10.12
C GLN A 676 -0.49 34.11 9.85
N GLU A 677 -0.60 33.57 8.63
CA GLU A 677 -1.55 32.47 8.33
C GLU A 677 -1.30 31.25 9.22
N PHE A 678 -0.03 30.85 9.43
CA PHE A 678 0.30 29.69 10.27
C PHE A 678 0.05 29.92 11.76
N THR A 679 0.33 31.12 12.30
CA THR A 679 -0.05 31.48 13.67
C THR A 679 -1.56 31.35 13.86
N LEU A 680 -2.35 31.94 12.96
CA LEU A 680 -3.81 31.87 13.03
C LEU A 680 -4.35 30.43 12.87
N LEU A 681 -3.65 29.57 12.14
CA LEU A 681 -4.02 28.16 11.97
C LEU A 681 -3.72 27.33 13.24
N PHE A 682 -2.58 27.53 13.89
CA PHE A 682 -2.30 26.90 15.18
C PHE A 682 -3.23 27.41 16.29
N ASP A 683 -3.51 28.72 16.34
CA ASP A 683 -4.51 29.30 17.26
C ASP A 683 -5.89 28.64 17.09
N GLN A 684 -6.33 28.43 15.84
CA GLN A 684 -7.59 27.76 15.53
C GLN A 684 -7.58 26.28 15.95
N LEU A 685 -6.52 25.53 15.65
CA LEU A 685 -6.37 24.13 16.04
C LEU A 685 -6.40 23.97 17.57
N ILE A 686 -5.77 24.87 18.33
CA ILE A 686 -5.81 24.86 19.80
C ILE A 686 -7.20 25.20 20.32
N ALA A 687 -7.90 26.18 19.72
CA ALA A 687 -9.23 26.61 20.15
C ALA A 687 -10.34 25.58 19.85
N THR A 688 -10.13 24.71 18.86
CA THR A 688 -11.11 23.70 18.40
C THR A 688 -10.78 22.27 18.83
N GLY A 689 -9.50 21.98 19.10
CA GLY A 689 -8.99 20.62 19.30
C GLY A 689 -8.67 19.85 18.01
N GLY A 690 -8.73 20.49 16.83
CA GLY A 690 -8.42 19.83 15.56
C GLY A 690 -9.04 20.49 14.34
N SER A 691 -8.88 19.87 13.16
CA SER A 691 -9.50 20.32 11.90
C SER A 691 -9.91 19.13 11.03
N ASP A 692 -10.98 19.30 10.24
CA ASP A 692 -11.37 18.36 9.18
C ASP A 692 -10.23 18.11 8.17
N ASP A 693 -9.34 19.09 7.98
CA ASP A 693 -8.23 19.03 7.00
C ASP A 693 -6.94 18.37 7.55
N PHE A 694 -6.72 18.40 8.88
CA PHE A 694 -5.44 18.01 9.51
C PHE A 694 -5.55 16.95 10.62
N GLY A 695 -6.75 16.71 11.16
CA GLY A 695 -6.98 15.78 12.28
C GLY A 695 -7.07 16.43 13.66
N GLU A 696 -7.19 15.59 14.69
CA GLU A 696 -7.36 15.97 16.10
C GLU A 696 -6.01 16.22 16.80
N ILE A 697 -5.98 17.16 17.75
CA ILE A 697 -4.86 17.40 18.67
C ILE A 697 -5.35 17.46 20.13
N THR A 698 -4.45 17.31 21.09
CA THR A 698 -4.76 17.32 22.54
C THR A 698 -4.21 18.58 23.24
N PRO A 699 -4.70 19.80 22.93
CA PRO A 699 -4.11 21.06 23.41
C PRO A 699 -4.21 21.24 24.93
N ASN A 700 -5.09 20.51 25.62
CA ASN A 700 -5.19 20.52 27.08
C ASN A 700 -4.01 19.83 27.79
N THR A 701 -3.33 18.88 27.11
CA THR A 701 -2.33 17.98 27.70
C THR A 701 -0.97 18.04 26.99
N THR A 702 -0.97 18.31 25.68
CA THR A 702 0.22 18.44 24.84
C THR A 702 0.74 19.87 24.80
N SER A 703 1.91 20.11 25.39
CA SER A 703 2.70 21.34 25.19
C SER A 703 3.63 21.14 24.00
N PHE A 704 3.71 22.10 23.08
CA PHE A 704 4.49 21.95 21.85
C PHE A 704 5.10 23.26 21.35
N SER A 705 6.25 23.13 20.69
CA SER A 705 7.03 24.20 20.08
C SER A 705 7.29 23.86 18.62
N VAL A 706 7.05 24.80 17.70
CA VAL A 706 7.32 24.69 16.27
C VAL A 706 8.25 25.83 15.86
N VAL A 707 9.28 25.55 15.07
CA VAL A 707 10.11 26.57 14.40
C VAL A 707 10.32 26.21 12.92
N LEU A 708 10.38 27.24 12.06
CA LEU A 708 10.87 27.13 10.69
C LEU A 708 12.15 27.95 10.54
N PHE A 709 13.15 27.40 9.85
CA PHE A 709 14.46 28.01 9.69
C PHE A 709 14.99 27.93 8.26
N SER A 710 15.87 28.86 7.89
CA SER A 710 16.61 28.87 6.62
C SER A 710 18.07 28.41 6.81
N GLY A 711 18.69 27.90 5.74
CA GLY A 711 20.13 27.70 5.67
C GLY A 711 20.83 29.03 5.42
N VAL A 712 21.57 29.53 6.41
CA VAL A 712 22.27 30.81 6.34
C VAL A 712 23.77 30.57 6.51
N ASP A 713 24.57 31.15 5.62
CA ASP A 713 26.02 30.95 5.62
C ASP A 713 26.75 31.78 6.70
N ASP A 714 26.16 32.91 7.12
CA ASP A 714 26.60 33.66 8.30
C ASP A 714 26.16 32.99 9.62
N GLU A 715 27.13 32.75 10.50
CA GLU A 715 26.94 32.14 11.82
C GLU A 715 26.27 33.08 12.83
N ASN A 716 26.24 34.39 12.57
CA ASN A 716 25.71 35.41 13.48
C ASN A 716 24.25 35.77 13.21
N THR A 717 23.71 35.39 12.05
CA THR A 717 22.34 35.66 11.64
C THR A 717 21.40 34.62 12.25
N ASP A 718 20.28 35.09 12.82
CA ASP A 718 19.18 34.26 13.31
C ASP A 718 18.54 33.49 12.13
N PRO A 719 18.64 32.14 12.08
CA PRO A 719 18.09 31.37 10.98
C PRO A 719 16.57 31.16 11.11
N VAL A 720 15.96 31.43 12.28
CA VAL A 720 14.55 31.15 12.55
C VAL A 720 13.68 32.25 11.94
N PHE A 721 12.86 31.94 10.94
CA PHE A 721 11.92 32.92 10.36
C PHE A 721 10.48 32.76 10.87
N PHE A 722 10.17 31.66 11.56
CA PHE A 722 8.89 31.43 12.25
C PHE A 722 9.11 30.67 13.55
N GLU A 723 8.38 31.05 14.60
CA GLU A 723 8.29 30.30 15.85
C GLU A 723 6.85 30.34 16.39
N TYR A 724 6.41 29.24 17.00
CA TYR A 724 5.12 29.13 17.68
C TYR A 724 5.26 28.21 18.90
N HIS A 725 4.70 28.62 20.04
CA HIS A 725 4.82 27.88 21.31
C HIS A 725 3.48 27.80 22.03
N HIS A 726 3.07 26.61 22.44
CA HIS A 726 1.86 26.35 23.23
C HIS A 726 2.18 25.59 24.51
N VAL A 727 1.68 26.09 25.64
CA VAL A 727 1.75 25.41 26.94
C VAL A 727 0.38 24.80 27.26
N ALA A 728 0.35 23.50 27.50
CA ALA A 728 -0.86 22.79 27.90
C ALA A 728 -1.37 23.29 29.27
N PRO A 729 -2.68 23.56 29.44
CA PRO A 729 -3.32 23.79 30.73
C PRO A 729 -3.01 22.76 31.83
N GLU A 730 -2.75 21.49 31.47
CA GLU A 730 -2.36 20.43 32.41
C GLU A 730 -0.84 20.31 32.65
N ALA A 731 -0.02 21.16 32.03
CA ALA A 731 1.43 21.20 32.27
C ALA A 731 1.77 21.57 33.74
N PRO A 732 2.94 21.16 34.26
CA PRO A 732 3.34 21.47 35.63
C PRO A 732 3.29 22.98 35.95
N ALA A 733 2.90 23.33 37.18
CA ALA A 733 2.73 24.73 37.58
C ALA A 733 4.01 25.55 37.36
N ASN A 734 3.86 26.71 36.70
CA ASN A 734 4.93 27.59 36.22
C ASN A 734 5.81 27.02 35.08
N ALA A 735 5.37 25.98 34.36
CA ALA A 735 6.01 25.58 33.12
C ALA A 735 5.87 26.69 32.06
N THR A 736 6.99 27.26 31.63
CA THR A 736 7.08 28.14 30.46
C THR A 736 7.69 27.38 29.30
N LEU A 737 7.21 27.67 28.08
CA LEU A 737 7.76 27.15 26.84
C LEU A 737 8.24 28.32 25.97
N GLY A 738 9.34 28.10 25.27
CA GLY A 738 10.02 29.08 24.41
C GLY A 738 11.20 28.43 23.67
N PRO A 739 11.94 29.19 22.84
CA PRO A 739 12.87 28.62 21.85
C PRO A 739 14.03 27.83 22.47
N ASP A 740 14.48 28.21 23.67
CA ASP A 740 15.58 27.58 24.41
C ASP A 740 15.13 26.52 25.44
N THR A 741 13.89 26.02 25.34
CA THR A 741 13.38 24.98 26.26
C THR A 741 13.93 23.60 25.87
N VAL A 742 14.48 22.85 26.83
CA VAL A 742 15.15 21.57 26.58
C VAL A 742 14.17 20.40 26.54
N PHE A 743 14.22 19.63 25.45
CA PHE A 743 13.48 18.37 25.25
C PHE A 743 14.44 17.22 24.93
N PRO A 744 14.13 15.98 25.37
CA PRO A 744 14.84 14.78 24.92
C PRO A 744 14.32 14.38 23.53
N LEU A 745 15.25 14.13 22.61
CA LEU A 745 14.93 13.95 21.19
C LEU A 745 14.55 12.51 20.82
N GLY A 746 14.81 11.52 21.67
CA GLY A 746 14.56 10.11 21.35
C GLY A 746 15.27 9.70 20.06
N THR A 747 14.62 8.94 19.17
CA THR A 747 15.21 8.44 17.91
C THR A 747 15.64 9.52 16.90
N LEU A 748 15.33 10.81 17.12
CA LEU A 748 15.93 11.91 16.34
C LEU A 748 17.44 12.04 16.65
N SER A 749 17.90 11.64 17.85
CA SER A 749 19.32 11.59 18.24
C SER A 749 20.22 10.85 17.23
N GLN A 750 19.67 9.85 16.55
CA GLN A 750 20.32 9.10 15.47
C GLN A 750 20.91 10.02 14.38
N LEU A 751 20.24 11.14 14.08
CA LEU A 751 20.69 12.15 13.12
C LEU A 751 22.05 12.74 13.53
N PHE A 752 22.20 13.10 14.80
CA PHE A 752 23.43 13.68 15.32
C PHE A 752 24.58 12.67 15.37
N THR A 753 24.31 11.38 15.61
CA THR A 753 25.31 10.31 15.53
C THR A 753 25.87 10.16 14.12
N VAL A 754 25.03 10.29 13.07
CA VAL A 754 25.49 10.26 11.66
C VAL A 754 26.17 11.57 11.26
N TYR A 755 25.70 12.71 11.76
CA TYR A 755 26.33 14.01 11.49
C TYR A 755 27.72 14.10 12.13
N ALA A 756 27.87 13.67 13.38
CA ALA A 756 29.17 13.52 14.05
C ALA A 756 30.10 12.57 13.27
N TRP A 757 29.59 11.46 12.71
CA TRP A 757 30.38 10.62 11.80
C TRP A 757 30.85 11.36 10.55
N LEU A 758 29.98 12.12 9.91
CA LEU A 758 30.32 12.89 8.72
C LEU A 758 31.41 13.95 8.99
N VAL A 759 31.45 14.53 10.19
CA VAL A 759 32.52 15.44 10.63
C VAL A 759 33.82 14.67 10.92
N GLU A 760 33.77 13.61 11.75
CA GLU A 760 34.95 12.89 12.22
C GLU A 760 35.62 12.01 11.16
N ALA A 761 34.85 11.49 10.20
CA ALA A 761 35.27 10.44 9.26
C ALA A 761 34.87 10.67 7.80
N GLY A 762 33.91 11.55 7.53
CA GLY A 762 33.34 11.75 6.21
C GLY A 762 32.56 10.55 5.69
N ASP A 763 32.13 10.66 4.43
CA ASP A 763 31.28 9.67 3.75
C ASP A 763 32.06 8.58 2.99
N ALA A 764 33.39 8.71 2.87
CA ALA A 764 34.24 7.71 2.23
C ALA A 764 34.24 6.34 2.91
N GLN A 765 33.84 6.27 4.19
CA GLN A 765 33.81 5.05 5.01
C GLN A 765 32.47 4.30 4.96
N TRP A 766 31.48 4.74 4.17
CA TRP A 766 30.17 4.06 4.11
C TRP A 766 30.24 2.59 3.67
N GLY A 767 31.21 2.21 2.83
CA GLY A 767 31.42 0.82 2.43
C GLY A 767 32.28 -0.02 3.38
N THR A 768 32.81 0.57 4.46
CA THR A 768 33.74 -0.11 5.37
C THR A 768 32.99 -1.02 6.35
N PRO A 769 33.41 -2.28 6.58
CA PRO A 769 32.83 -3.15 7.60
C PRO A 769 32.97 -2.59 9.01
N ILE A 770 31.93 -2.72 9.84
CA ILE A 770 31.97 -2.31 11.26
C ILE A 770 33.12 -2.99 12.03
N THR A 771 33.47 -4.21 11.63
CA THR A 771 34.51 -5.02 12.26
C THR A 771 35.94 -4.51 12.09
N ASP A 772 36.15 -3.48 11.28
CA ASP A 772 37.46 -2.85 11.13
C ASP A 772 37.66 -1.71 12.14
N PHE A 773 36.57 -1.26 12.79
CA PHE A 773 36.56 -0.41 13.98
C PHE A 773 36.37 -1.25 15.26
N LEU A 774 35.53 -2.29 15.20
CA LEU A 774 35.15 -3.17 16.31
C LEU A 774 35.56 -4.64 16.03
N PRO A 775 36.87 -4.98 16.01
CA PRO A 775 37.36 -6.31 15.61
C PRO A 775 36.96 -7.46 16.55
N GLU A 776 36.51 -7.16 17.77
CA GLU A 776 35.92 -8.11 18.71
C GLU A 776 34.66 -8.81 18.15
N LEU A 777 33.85 -8.14 17.33
CA LEU A 777 32.67 -8.72 16.67
C LEU A 777 33.02 -9.94 15.80
N LYS A 778 34.25 -10.01 15.25
CA LYS A 778 34.72 -11.18 14.47
C LYS A 778 34.83 -12.45 15.33
N ARG A 779 34.97 -12.33 16.67
CA ARG A 779 35.23 -13.45 17.60
C ARG A 779 33.97 -14.10 18.14
N ASN A 780 32.89 -13.34 18.31
CA ASN A 780 31.63 -13.80 18.90
C ASN A 780 30.66 -14.44 17.87
N SER A 781 31.13 -14.66 16.64
CA SER A 781 30.36 -15.20 15.50
C SER A 781 30.17 -16.73 15.51
N SER A 782 30.42 -17.40 16.64
CA SER A 782 30.52 -18.87 16.72
C SER A 782 29.18 -19.63 16.75
N ALA A 783 28.05 -18.94 16.77
CA ALA A 783 26.72 -19.56 16.67
C ALA A 783 26.30 -19.71 15.19
N ALA A 784 25.64 -20.82 14.84
CA ALA A 784 25.21 -21.12 13.47
C ALA A 784 24.13 -20.16 12.90
N SER A 785 23.64 -19.23 13.72
CA SER A 785 22.66 -18.19 13.39
C SER A 785 23.18 -16.76 13.63
N ALA A 786 24.47 -16.58 13.94
CA ALA A 786 25.05 -15.26 14.18
C ALA A 786 25.12 -14.41 12.90
N ALA A 787 25.07 -13.09 13.05
CA ALA A 787 25.26 -12.17 11.94
C ALA A 787 26.68 -12.27 11.34
N ASN A 788 26.80 -12.22 10.01
CA ASN A 788 28.11 -12.12 9.38
C ASN A 788 28.63 -10.68 9.47
N TRP A 789 29.31 -10.36 10.58
CA TRP A 789 29.73 -9.00 10.90
C TRP A 789 30.66 -8.35 9.85
N THR A 790 31.32 -9.12 8.97
CA THR A 790 32.10 -8.55 7.85
C THR A 790 31.25 -7.86 6.79
N ASP A 791 29.96 -8.19 6.71
CA ASP A 791 29.05 -7.73 5.66
C ASP A 791 28.22 -6.53 6.15
N ILE A 792 28.23 -6.27 7.46
CA ILE A 792 27.60 -5.09 8.08
C ILE A 792 28.55 -3.90 7.92
N THR A 793 28.21 -2.97 7.03
CA THR A 793 28.99 -1.74 6.79
C THR A 793 28.52 -0.58 7.67
N ILE A 794 29.39 0.43 7.86
CA ILE A 794 29.01 1.70 8.49
C ILE A 794 27.80 2.33 7.77
N GLY A 795 27.78 2.29 6.44
CA GLY A 795 26.68 2.81 5.63
C GLY A 795 25.38 2.03 5.78
N ALA A 796 25.42 0.74 6.10
CA ALA A 796 24.25 -0.08 6.40
C ALA A 796 23.72 0.17 7.83
N LEU A 797 24.61 0.38 8.81
CA LEU A 797 24.23 0.80 10.16
C LEU A 797 23.51 2.16 10.13
N ALA A 798 24.16 3.17 9.54
CA ALA A 798 23.66 4.54 9.48
C ALA A 798 22.36 4.70 8.66
N GLY A 799 22.05 3.76 7.77
CA GLY A 799 20.86 3.78 6.91
C GLY A 799 19.76 2.79 7.30
N HIS A 800 19.81 2.21 8.51
CA HIS A 800 18.89 1.16 8.96
C HIS A 800 18.87 -0.13 8.10
N MET A 801 19.83 -0.29 7.18
CA MET A 801 19.94 -1.45 6.27
C MET A 801 20.72 -2.64 6.86
N SER A 802 21.27 -2.52 8.07
CA SER A 802 22.12 -3.54 8.70
C SER A 802 21.43 -4.89 9.00
N GLY A 803 20.10 -4.95 9.02
CA GLY A 803 19.33 -6.15 9.35
C GLY A 803 19.38 -6.58 10.82
N LEU A 804 20.02 -5.79 11.70
CA LEU A 804 20.09 -6.04 13.14
C LEU A 804 18.73 -5.83 13.83
N ALA A 805 18.59 -6.41 15.03
CA ALA A 805 17.43 -6.18 15.89
C ALA A 805 17.31 -4.70 16.32
N ARG A 806 16.13 -4.31 16.85
CA ARG A 806 15.91 -2.91 17.21
C ARG A 806 16.83 -2.44 18.34
N ASP A 807 16.81 -3.14 19.48
CA ASP A 807 17.47 -2.71 20.72
C ASP A 807 18.37 -3.84 21.24
N SER A 808 19.54 -3.51 21.77
CA SER A 808 20.48 -4.48 22.37
C SER A 808 20.01 -5.01 23.72
N SER A 809 19.15 -4.24 24.40
CA SER A 809 18.81 -4.38 25.83
C SER A 809 20.00 -4.25 26.81
N ALA A 810 21.19 -3.84 26.35
CA ALA A 810 22.40 -3.70 27.17
C ALA A 810 22.58 -2.31 27.78
N CYS A 811 22.14 -1.26 27.08
CA CYS A 811 22.37 0.12 27.47
C CYS A 811 21.26 0.70 28.36
N ARG A 812 21.56 1.81 29.06
CA ARG A 812 20.59 2.69 29.71
C ARG A 812 20.80 4.12 29.23
N LEU A 813 19.73 4.92 29.16
CA LEU A 813 19.78 6.22 28.48
C LEU A 813 20.59 7.31 29.20
N ASP A 814 20.80 7.22 30.52
CA ASP A 814 21.39 8.28 31.36
C ASP A 814 22.81 8.02 31.85
N GLN A 815 23.49 7.03 31.27
CA GLN A 815 24.88 6.66 31.54
C GLN A 815 25.57 6.15 30.25
N PRO A 816 26.90 6.18 30.15
CA PRO A 816 27.62 5.51 29.07
C PRO A 816 27.26 4.02 28.97
N CYS A 817 27.19 3.49 27.75
CA CYS A 817 26.90 2.08 27.54
C CYS A 817 28.19 1.24 27.60
N ASP A 818 28.14 0.11 28.31
CA ASP A 818 29.25 -0.84 28.43
C ASP A 818 29.45 -1.57 27.09
N ARG A 819 30.64 -1.40 26.48
CA ARG A 819 30.95 -1.89 25.13
C ARG A 819 31.06 -3.41 25.11
N GLU A 820 31.70 -4.00 26.11
CA GLU A 820 31.87 -5.44 26.27
C GLU A 820 30.52 -6.17 26.40
N ILE A 821 29.65 -5.71 27.32
CA ILE A 821 28.31 -6.28 27.54
C ILE A 821 27.42 -6.06 26.32
N PHE A 822 27.49 -4.89 25.68
CA PHE A 822 26.75 -4.62 24.45
C PHE A 822 27.19 -5.56 23.31
N VAL A 823 28.49 -5.73 23.10
CA VAL A 823 29.05 -6.59 22.06
C VAL A 823 28.70 -8.06 22.30
N GLU A 824 28.70 -8.52 23.55
CA GLU A 824 28.22 -9.87 23.91
C GLU A 824 26.73 -10.04 23.55
N MET A 825 25.86 -9.16 24.04
CA MET A 825 24.42 -9.30 23.85
C MET A 825 24.00 -9.12 22.38
N VAL A 826 24.54 -8.15 21.64
CA VAL A 826 24.19 -7.98 20.22
C VAL A 826 24.74 -9.10 19.34
N SER A 827 25.90 -9.70 19.68
CA SER A 827 26.46 -10.84 18.94
C SER A 827 25.68 -12.15 19.16
N SER A 828 24.97 -12.26 20.30
CA SER A 828 24.12 -13.42 20.61
C SER A 828 22.83 -13.48 19.76
N GLN A 829 22.42 -12.35 19.18
CA GLN A 829 21.17 -12.22 18.45
C GLN A 829 21.35 -12.62 16.97
N ALA A 830 20.37 -13.36 16.44
CA ALA A 830 20.29 -13.61 15.00
C ALA A 830 19.81 -12.33 14.27
N PRO A 831 20.36 -12.01 13.09
CA PRO A 831 19.89 -10.88 12.31
C PRO A 831 18.48 -11.14 11.77
N LEU A 832 17.65 -10.10 11.72
CA LEU A 832 16.28 -10.15 11.19
C LEU A 832 16.28 -10.29 9.66
N PHE A 833 17.26 -9.67 9.00
CA PHE A 833 17.51 -9.76 7.56
C PHE A 833 19.03 -9.77 7.31
N LEU A 834 19.45 -10.18 6.11
CA LEU A 834 20.84 -9.95 5.69
C LEU A 834 21.05 -8.42 5.47
N PRO A 835 22.28 -7.90 5.64
CA PRO A 835 22.58 -6.51 5.34
C PRO A 835 22.16 -6.10 3.93
N ASP A 836 21.76 -4.84 3.78
CA ASP A 836 21.31 -4.22 2.53
C ASP A 836 20.11 -4.90 1.84
N THR A 837 19.34 -5.72 2.58
CA THR A 837 18.11 -6.38 2.08
C THR A 837 16.86 -5.49 2.18
N THR A 838 16.64 -4.84 3.32
CA THR A 838 15.45 -4.00 3.59
C THR A 838 15.69 -3.12 4.82
N PRO A 839 15.17 -1.87 4.89
CA PRO A 839 15.37 -1.01 6.06
C PRO A 839 14.58 -1.49 7.28
N VAL A 840 15.24 -1.57 8.44
CA VAL A 840 14.66 -1.87 9.75
C VAL A 840 15.27 -0.95 10.81
N ILE A 841 14.44 -0.14 11.47
CA ILE A 841 14.90 0.79 12.52
C ILE A 841 15.56 0.00 13.65
N SER A 842 16.85 0.28 13.86
CA SER A 842 17.71 -0.29 14.89
C SER A 842 18.43 0.82 15.64
N ASN A 843 18.23 0.89 16.95
CA ASN A 843 18.97 1.71 17.90
C ASN A 843 20.35 1.10 18.18
N ALA A 844 20.41 -0.24 18.29
CA ALA A 844 21.66 -0.99 18.43
C ALA A 844 22.67 -0.64 17.31
N ALA A 845 22.19 -0.45 16.07
CA ALA A 845 23.04 -0.05 14.95
C ALA A 845 23.75 1.31 15.17
N PHE A 846 23.15 2.24 15.92
CA PHE A 846 23.70 3.58 16.15
C PHE A 846 24.59 3.63 17.38
N GLN A 847 24.37 2.72 18.35
CA GLN A 847 25.34 2.47 19.40
C GLN A 847 26.63 1.83 18.85
N LEU A 848 26.55 0.97 17.82
CA LEU A 848 27.72 0.49 17.08
C LEU A 848 28.46 1.63 16.37
N LEU A 849 27.75 2.59 15.79
CA LEU A 849 28.37 3.80 15.21
C LEU A 849 29.06 4.66 16.28
N ALA A 850 28.43 4.86 17.44
CA ALA A 850 29.02 5.58 18.57
C ALA A 850 30.33 4.90 19.03
N PHE A 851 30.32 3.59 19.28
CA PHE A 851 31.53 2.84 19.65
C PHE A 851 32.60 2.84 18.55
N ALA A 852 32.22 2.90 17.26
CA ALA A 852 33.17 3.03 16.16
C ALA A 852 33.79 4.44 16.06
N LEU A 853 33.09 5.50 16.49
CA LEU A 853 33.66 6.85 16.65
C LEU A 853 34.63 6.91 17.84
N GLU A 854 34.26 6.33 18.98
CA GLU A 854 35.17 6.17 20.13
C GLU A 854 36.43 5.38 19.74
N ALA A 855 36.28 4.26 19.04
CA ALA A 855 37.42 3.48 18.54
C ALA A 855 38.30 4.25 17.54
N ARG A 856 37.71 5.14 16.73
CA ARG A 856 38.43 5.99 15.75
C ARG A 856 39.23 7.10 16.41
N ARG A 857 38.69 7.76 17.44
CA ARG A 857 39.34 8.87 18.16
C ARG A 857 40.27 8.38 19.28
N GLY A 858 39.98 7.20 19.82
CA GLY A 858 40.74 6.47 20.82
C GLY A 858 39.82 6.03 21.97
N ASN A 859 39.94 4.77 22.42
CA ASN A 859 39.10 4.10 23.45
C ASN A 859 39.10 4.75 24.87
N GLN A 860 39.55 5.99 25.02
CA GLN A 860 39.47 6.80 26.25
C GLN A 860 38.58 8.04 26.09
N THR A 861 38.16 8.38 24.87
CA THR A 861 37.21 9.46 24.60
C THR A 861 35.81 8.86 24.46
N LEU A 862 34.82 9.39 25.19
CA LEU A 862 33.44 8.93 25.15
C LEU A 862 32.67 9.61 24.02
N PHE A 863 31.62 8.96 23.51
CA PHE A 863 30.74 9.53 22.49
C PHE A 863 30.14 10.89 22.88
N SER A 864 29.94 11.16 24.17
CA SER A 864 29.57 12.48 24.72
C SER A 864 30.54 13.60 24.33
N ASP A 865 31.83 13.28 24.34
CA ASP A 865 32.91 14.25 24.16
C ASP A 865 33.11 14.50 22.65
N ILE A 866 32.89 13.45 21.84
CA ILE A 866 32.89 13.50 20.38
C ILE A 866 31.73 14.37 19.87
N ILE A 867 30.48 14.06 20.26
CA ILE A 867 29.30 14.81 19.80
C ILE A 867 29.32 16.27 20.28
N SER A 868 29.85 16.54 21.49
CA SER A 868 30.06 17.91 21.99
C SER A 868 31.06 18.67 21.11
N SER A 869 32.31 18.21 21.04
CA SER A 869 33.40 18.95 20.39
C SER A 869 33.35 18.94 18.86
N SER A 870 32.65 17.98 18.24
CA SER A 870 32.55 17.87 16.77
C SER A 870 31.21 18.36 16.21
N VAL A 871 30.19 18.65 17.05
CA VAL A 871 28.89 19.19 16.59
C VAL A 871 28.36 20.31 17.47
N PHE A 872 28.19 20.10 18.78
CA PHE A 872 27.49 21.09 19.62
C PHE A 872 28.30 22.36 19.89
N GLU A 873 29.59 22.23 20.23
CA GLU A 873 30.49 23.37 20.45
C GLU A 873 30.74 24.18 19.14
N PRO A 874 31.06 23.55 17.98
CA PRO A 874 31.22 24.29 16.72
C PRO A 874 29.96 25.02 16.22
N LEU A 875 28.76 24.61 16.63
CA LEU A 875 27.49 25.23 16.23
C LEU A 875 26.85 26.08 17.33
N ASN A 876 27.57 26.32 18.43
CA ASN A 876 27.08 27.10 19.57
C ASN A 876 25.73 26.58 20.10
N MET A 877 25.54 25.26 20.11
CA MET A 877 24.34 24.58 20.61
C MET A 877 24.42 24.38 22.13
N THR A 878 24.40 25.50 22.86
CA THR A 878 24.77 25.57 24.29
C THR A 878 23.77 24.91 25.24
N ASN A 879 22.59 24.53 24.75
CA ASN A 879 21.57 23.81 25.52
C ASN A 879 21.44 22.34 25.07
N SER A 880 22.35 21.86 24.22
CA SER A 880 22.36 20.50 23.68
C SER A 880 23.44 19.63 24.31
N ALA A 881 23.06 18.41 24.69
CA ALA A 881 23.94 17.47 25.39
C ALA A 881 23.42 16.03 25.25
N LEU A 882 24.19 15.04 25.70
CA LEU A 882 23.64 13.71 25.99
C LEU A 882 22.97 13.70 27.37
N LEU A 883 21.87 12.94 27.47
CA LEU A 883 21.15 12.70 28.70
C LEU A 883 22.07 12.08 29.75
N SER A 884 22.01 12.65 30.94
CA SER A 884 22.66 12.16 32.15
C SER A 884 21.72 12.41 33.32
N SER A 885 21.91 11.72 34.45
CA SER A 885 21.06 11.90 35.63
C SER A 885 21.05 13.37 36.13
N ALA A 886 22.12 14.14 35.89
CA ALA A 886 22.18 15.58 36.18
C ALA A 886 21.36 16.43 35.20
N ALA A 887 21.39 16.12 33.90
CA ALA A 887 20.67 16.86 32.86
C ALA A 887 19.15 16.70 32.94
N THR A 888 18.63 15.70 33.67
CA THR A 888 17.18 15.53 33.92
C THR A 888 16.47 16.77 34.45
N GLN A 889 17.19 17.69 35.11
CA GLN A 889 16.62 18.89 35.71
C GLN A 889 16.41 20.07 34.73
N SER A 890 17.04 20.07 33.54
CA SER A 890 16.78 21.10 32.53
C SER A 890 15.58 20.76 31.62
N ILE A 891 15.23 19.47 31.53
CA ILE A 891 14.16 18.97 30.66
C ILE A 891 12.78 19.52 31.06
N PHE A 892 11.98 19.93 30.06
CA PHE A 892 10.59 20.33 30.24
C PHE A 892 9.77 19.27 31.00
N ALA A 893 8.90 19.69 31.93
CA ALA A 893 8.08 18.85 32.81
C ALA A 893 8.78 17.83 33.74
N ARG A 894 10.04 17.44 33.47
CA ARG A 894 10.90 16.57 34.31
C ARG A 894 10.33 15.19 34.67
N ASP A 895 9.45 14.60 33.85
CA ASP A 895 8.85 13.28 34.11
C ASP A 895 9.46 12.12 33.28
N LEU A 896 10.56 12.38 32.56
CA LEU A 896 11.34 11.36 31.86
C LEU A 896 11.94 10.33 32.83
N ASN A 897 11.65 9.04 32.63
CA ASN A 897 12.44 7.96 33.23
C ASN A 897 13.80 7.84 32.51
N SER A 898 14.75 8.67 32.92
CA SER A 898 16.11 8.72 32.36
C SER A 898 16.83 7.36 32.44
N SER A 899 16.49 6.56 33.44
CA SER A 899 17.12 5.27 33.72
C SER A 899 16.56 4.10 32.89
N ALA A 900 15.72 4.37 31.89
CA ALA A 900 15.17 3.33 31.00
C ALA A 900 16.27 2.60 30.21
N VAL A 901 15.98 1.36 29.80
CA VAL A 901 16.83 0.59 28.89
C VAL A 901 16.74 1.19 27.49
N GLY A 902 17.87 1.35 26.82
CA GLY A 902 17.98 1.95 25.49
C GLY A 902 19.35 2.56 25.23
N GLU A 903 19.72 2.70 23.95
CA GLU A 903 21.04 3.11 23.48
C GLU A 903 21.28 4.63 23.49
N PRO A 904 22.26 5.15 24.25
CA PRO A 904 22.63 6.57 24.22
C PRO A 904 22.96 7.11 22.84
N GLY A 905 23.68 6.33 22.02
CA GLY A 905 24.02 6.69 20.63
C GLY A 905 22.83 6.74 19.67
N ALA A 906 21.62 6.38 20.11
CA ALA A 906 20.41 6.40 19.30
C ALA A 906 19.25 7.21 19.90
N LEU A 907 19.25 7.48 21.22
CA LEU A 907 18.06 7.95 21.94
C LEU A 907 18.30 9.13 22.90
N SER A 908 19.56 9.44 23.27
CA SER A 908 19.85 10.29 24.44
C SER A 908 20.21 11.75 24.17
N VAL A 909 20.12 12.28 22.94
CA VAL A 909 20.36 13.72 22.73
C VAL A 909 19.22 14.52 23.36
N LEU A 910 19.61 15.56 24.11
CA LEU A 910 18.76 16.66 24.56
C LEU A 910 19.08 17.88 23.69
N SER A 911 18.07 18.68 23.33
CA SER A 911 18.26 19.92 22.58
C SER A 911 17.05 20.87 22.73
N THR A 912 17.12 22.03 22.10
CA THR A 912 16.08 23.08 22.07
C THR A 912 15.65 23.36 20.63
N ALA A 913 14.57 24.11 20.43
CA ALA A 913 14.13 24.47 19.08
C ALA A 913 15.17 25.39 18.38
N ASN A 914 15.80 26.29 19.14
CA ASN A 914 16.86 27.19 18.70
C ASN A 914 18.13 26.42 18.28
N ASP A 915 18.59 25.49 19.11
CA ASP A 915 19.76 24.66 18.82
C ASP A 915 19.53 23.73 17.62
N LEU A 916 18.32 23.17 17.47
CA LEU A 916 17.93 22.41 16.28
C LEU A 916 17.90 23.26 15.01
N ALA A 917 17.44 24.52 15.10
CA ALA A 917 17.48 25.45 13.97
C ALA A 917 18.92 25.79 13.54
N ARG A 918 19.83 25.99 14.50
CA ARG A 918 21.27 26.17 14.21
C ARG A 918 21.87 24.92 13.55
N ALA A 919 21.55 23.73 14.07
CA ALA A 919 21.99 22.47 13.50
C ALA A 919 21.52 22.30 12.05
N GLY A 920 20.23 22.50 11.78
CA GLY A 920 19.66 22.36 10.45
C GLY A 920 20.17 23.42 9.46
N SER A 921 20.29 24.67 9.90
CA SER A 921 20.89 25.75 9.10
C SER A 921 22.33 25.41 8.69
N ALA A 922 23.14 24.90 9.63
CA ALA A 922 24.51 24.46 9.37
C ALA A 922 24.63 23.20 8.50
N MET A 923 23.64 22.28 8.56
CA MET A 923 23.55 21.13 7.66
C MET A 923 23.27 21.57 6.21
N LEU A 924 22.33 22.50 6.02
CA LEU A 924 22.01 23.07 4.70
C LEU A 924 23.21 23.83 4.12
N ALA A 925 23.78 24.77 4.90
CA ALA A 925 25.00 25.53 4.58
C ALA A 925 26.27 24.68 4.45
N SER A 926 26.22 23.36 4.75
CA SER A 926 27.38 22.45 4.69
C SER A 926 28.57 22.94 5.53
N ARG A 927 28.29 23.50 6.72
CA ARG A 927 29.25 24.26 7.53
C ARG A 927 30.34 23.39 8.17
N LEU A 928 29.96 22.22 8.71
CA LEU A 928 30.91 21.26 9.32
C LEU A 928 31.30 20.09 8.39
N VAL A 929 30.52 19.87 7.33
CA VAL A 929 30.62 18.70 6.45
C VAL A 929 30.71 19.21 5.02
N SER A 930 31.76 18.81 4.28
CA SER A 930 32.03 19.38 2.95
C SER A 930 30.79 19.29 2.02
N PRO A 931 30.49 20.32 1.19
CA PRO A 931 29.29 20.33 0.34
C PRO A 931 29.13 19.11 -0.58
N ALA A 932 30.23 18.46 -0.96
CA ALA A 932 30.19 17.21 -1.73
C ALA A 932 29.68 16.02 -0.90
N ALA A 933 30.05 15.94 0.38
CA ALA A 933 29.56 14.92 1.31
C ALA A 933 28.10 15.20 1.72
N THR A 934 27.72 16.45 1.99
CA THR A 934 26.33 16.84 2.26
C THR A 934 25.39 16.42 1.12
N ARG A 935 25.77 16.66 -0.14
CA ARG A 935 24.98 16.24 -1.31
C ARG A 935 24.89 14.72 -1.53
N ARG A 936 25.82 13.94 -0.97
CA ARG A 936 25.76 12.45 -0.96
C ARG A 936 25.05 11.89 0.27
N TRP A 937 24.98 12.66 1.35
CA TRP A 937 24.25 12.35 2.57
C TRP A 937 22.74 12.58 2.43
N LEU A 938 22.35 13.71 1.81
CA LEU A 938 20.97 14.05 1.47
C LEU A 938 20.50 13.29 0.22
N GLN A 939 20.53 11.96 0.29
CA GLN A 939 19.99 11.05 -0.72
C GLN A 939 19.28 9.86 -0.05
N PRO A 940 18.25 9.27 -0.70
CA PRO A 940 17.74 7.98 -0.30
C PRO A 940 18.80 6.87 -0.49
N VAL A 941 18.78 5.89 0.40
CA VAL A 941 19.51 4.61 0.27
C VAL A 941 18.58 3.45 -0.09
N ALA A 942 17.28 3.57 0.22
CA ALA A 942 16.24 2.62 -0.14
C ALA A 942 14.88 3.32 -0.27
N ASP A 943 14.00 2.79 -1.11
CA ASP A 943 12.57 3.13 -1.10
C ASP A 943 11.81 2.20 -0.12
N THR A 944 10.67 2.67 0.39
CA THR A 944 9.76 1.81 1.16
C THR A 944 8.68 1.20 0.26
N SER A 945 7.81 0.35 0.81
CA SER A 945 6.61 -0.14 0.12
C SER A 945 5.54 0.94 -0.14
N ASN A 946 5.78 2.19 0.26
CA ASN A 946 5.00 3.37 -0.13
C ASN A 946 5.88 4.29 -0.99
N LEU A 947 5.48 4.57 -2.23
CA LEU A 947 6.25 5.42 -3.16
C LEU A 947 6.49 6.84 -2.62
N ARG A 948 5.64 7.30 -1.69
CA ARG A 948 5.79 8.61 -1.02
C ARG A 948 6.84 8.62 0.09
N ASN A 949 7.42 7.48 0.45
CA ASN A 949 8.35 7.34 1.57
C ASN A 949 9.62 6.58 1.16
N GLY A 950 10.78 7.18 1.42
CA GLY A 950 12.11 6.56 1.32
C GLY A 950 12.84 6.55 2.66
N VAL A 951 14.01 5.92 2.67
CA VAL A 951 14.94 5.87 3.81
C VAL A 951 16.31 6.38 3.35
N GLY A 952 16.93 7.26 4.13
CA GLY A 952 18.29 7.77 3.97
C GLY A 952 19.18 7.39 5.16
N ARG A 953 20.22 8.19 5.44
CA ARG A 953 21.13 7.96 6.59
C ARG A 953 21.06 9.08 7.63
N PRO A 954 20.21 9.04 8.68
CA PRO A 954 19.19 8.05 9.03
C PRO A 954 17.78 8.52 8.64
N TRP A 955 17.69 9.39 7.63
CA TRP A 955 16.47 10.13 7.27
C TRP A 955 15.30 9.21 6.96
N GLU A 956 14.12 9.62 7.42
CA GLU A 956 12.83 9.16 6.89
C GLU A 956 12.43 10.20 5.84
N ILE A 957 12.36 9.83 4.57
CA ILE A 957 12.25 10.79 3.46
C ILE A 957 10.81 10.80 2.96
N TYR A 958 10.15 11.95 3.01
CA TYR A 958 8.79 12.14 2.49
C TYR A 958 8.81 12.83 1.13
N ARG A 959 8.00 12.34 0.18
CA ARG A 959 7.87 12.94 -1.15
C ARG A 959 6.59 13.74 -1.28
N ALA A 960 6.75 15.05 -1.32
CA ALA A 960 5.70 15.98 -1.68
C ALA A 960 5.55 16.02 -3.22
N GLY A 961 4.29 16.10 -3.66
CA GLY A 961 3.82 15.88 -5.03
C GLY A 961 2.38 15.34 -5.02
N ARG A 962 1.58 15.60 -6.06
CA ARG A 962 0.15 15.21 -6.13
C ARG A 962 -0.19 14.18 -7.21
N ALA A 963 0.69 13.95 -8.17
CA ALA A 963 0.51 13.02 -9.29
C ALA A 963 1.88 12.54 -9.81
N ALA A 964 1.89 11.58 -10.74
CA ALA A 964 3.12 10.94 -11.26
C ALA A 964 3.94 11.84 -12.21
N ASP A 965 3.37 12.97 -12.62
CA ASP A 965 3.92 14.02 -13.48
C ASP A 965 4.42 15.24 -12.69
N ALA A 966 4.12 15.31 -11.38
CA ALA A 966 4.47 16.45 -10.54
C ALA A 966 5.95 16.39 -10.08
N PRO A 967 6.63 17.54 -9.93
CA PRO A 967 7.98 17.60 -9.35
C PRO A 967 8.06 16.88 -8.00
N ILE A 968 9.04 15.97 -7.85
CA ILE A 968 9.25 15.18 -6.64
C ILE A 968 10.11 15.99 -5.67
N LEU A 969 9.49 16.53 -4.62
CA LEU A 969 10.17 17.26 -3.57
C LEU A 969 10.45 16.30 -2.39
N ASP A 970 11.70 15.87 -2.24
CA ASP A 970 12.15 15.04 -1.11
C ASP A 970 12.36 15.94 0.13
N ILE A 971 11.53 15.73 1.16
CA ILE A 971 11.67 16.32 2.49
C ILE A 971 12.36 15.29 3.40
N PHE A 972 13.54 15.63 3.89
CA PHE A 972 14.38 14.75 4.70
C PHE A 972 14.02 14.93 6.17
N THR A 973 13.23 14.02 6.75
CA THR A 973 12.74 14.13 8.12
C THR A 973 13.42 13.15 9.07
N LYS A 974 13.33 13.45 10.37
CA LYS A 974 13.59 12.48 11.42
C LYS A 974 12.63 12.71 12.60
N PRO A 975 11.56 11.89 12.73
CA PRO A 975 10.80 11.81 13.95
C PRO A 975 11.61 11.14 15.07
N GLY A 976 11.26 11.50 16.30
CA GLY A 976 11.85 11.01 17.53
C GLY A 976 10.81 10.94 18.64
N SER A 977 10.87 9.91 19.48
CA SER A 977 10.06 9.85 20.71
C SER A 977 10.79 9.11 21.82
N VAL A 978 10.54 9.52 23.07
CA VAL A 978 11.04 8.84 24.27
C VAL A 978 10.16 9.19 25.48
N GLY A 979 9.64 8.16 26.16
CA GLY A 979 8.71 8.36 27.28
C GLY A 979 7.41 9.04 26.85
N ARG A 980 7.26 10.33 27.23
CA ARG A 980 6.13 11.22 26.93
C ARG A 980 6.47 12.35 25.96
N TYR A 981 7.73 12.39 25.51
CA TYR A 981 8.27 13.42 24.66
C TYR A 981 8.28 12.95 23.22
N ALA A 982 7.99 13.87 22.31
CA ALA A 982 8.11 13.67 20.88
C ALA A 982 8.88 14.84 20.26
N SER A 983 9.57 14.55 19.16
CA SER A 983 10.29 15.51 18.36
C SER A 983 10.13 15.18 16.87
N TYR A 984 10.13 16.18 16.02
CA TYR A 984 10.07 16.00 14.57
C TYR A 984 10.94 17.08 13.93
N PHE A 985 12.01 16.68 13.26
CA PHE A 985 12.89 17.60 12.53
C PHE A 985 12.83 17.30 11.03
N GLY A 986 13.01 18.32 10.19
CA GLY A 986 13.02 18.12 8.74
C GLY A 986 13.79 19.18 7.97
N LEU A 987 14.39 18.77 6.85
CA LEU A 987 15.05 19.63 5.88
C LEU A 987 14.36 19.53 4.51
N ALA A 988 14.25 20.66 3.83
CA ALA A 988 13.77 20.79 2.45
C ALA A 988 14.89 21.45 1.61
N PRO A 989 15.90 20.68 1.14
CA PRO A 989 17.13 21.24 0.58
C PRO A 989 16.90 22.12 -0.65
N ASP A 990 15.94 21.75 -1.50
CA ASP A 990 15.51 22.46 -2.70
C ASP A 990 15.07 23.92 -2.42
N PHE A 991 14.62 24.21 -1.20
CA PHE A 991 14.21 25.55 -0.76
C PHE A 991 15.16 26.18 0.26
N ASN A 992 16.31 25.55 0.52
CA ASN A 992 17.27 25.95 1.55
C ASN A 992 16.62 26.25 2.93
N ALA A 993 15.68 25.39 3.33
CA ALA A 993 14.86 25.56 4.52
C ALA A 993 14.68 24.27 5.33
N GLY A 994 14.19 24.39 6.55
CA GLY A 994 13.84 23.27 7.41
C GLY A 994 12.94 23.66 8.58
N PHE A 995 12.64 22.69 9.43
CA PHE A 995 11.77 22.86 10.59
C PHE A 995 12.17 21.97 11.76
N ALA A 996 11.75 22.37 12.96
CA ALA A 996 11.81 21.53 14.15
C ALA A 996 10.53 21.67 14.98
N ILE A 997 10.02 20.55 15.48
CA ILE A 997 8.87 20.43 16.37
C ILE A 997 9.33 19.67 17.61
N LEU A 998 9.03 20.18 18.80
CA LEU A 998 9.33 19.57 20.09
C LEU A 998 8.07 19.58 20.97
N ALA A 999 7.71 18.45 21.57
CA ALA A 999 6.48 18.33 22.35
C ALA A 999 6.56 17.37 23.54
N HIS A 1000 5.67 17.58 24.51
CA HIS A 1000 5.45 16.74 25.69
C HIS A 1000 3.95 16.66 25.97
N ASP A 1001 3.45 15.45 26.25
CA ASP A 1001 2.05 15.21 26.60
C ASP A 1001 1.92 14.67 28.03
N THR A 1002 1.17 15.39 28.87
CA THR A 1002 0.92 15.01 30.28
C THR A 1002 -0.03 13.82 30.42
N ALA A 1003 -0.84 13.52 29.40
CA ALA A 1003 -1.77 12.39 29.37
C ALA A 1003 -1.19 11.14 28.67
N ALA A 1004 -0.08 11.29 27.95
CA ALA A 1004 0.56 10.21 27.21
C ALA A 1004 0.82 8.97 28.10
N GLN A 1005 0.43 7.82 27.55
CA GLN A 1005 0.64 6.51 28.15
C GLN A 1005 2.12 6.11 28.10
N ARG A 1006 2.54 5.19 28.97
CA ARG A 1006 3.94 4.75 29.04
C ARG A 1006 4.39 4.06 27.74
N GLY A 1007 5.09 4.79 26.87
CA GLY A 1007 5.78 4.22 25.71
C GLY A 1007 5.75 5.05 24.43
N GLY A 1008 5.02 6.16 24.37
CA GLY A 1008 5.01 7.06 23.22
C GLY A 1008 4.62 8.48 23.62
N GLY A 1009 5.31 9.47 23.05
CA GLY A 1009 4.90 10.88 23.12
C GLY A 1009 3.70 11.19 22.21
N PRO A 1010 3.29 12.47 22.13
CA PRO A 1010 2.18 12.89 21.27
C PRO A 1010 2.45 12.60 19.79
N ASP A 1011 1.38 12.37 19.02
CA ASP A 1011 1.48 12.28 17.56
C ASP A 1011 1.76 13.68 17.00
N LEU A 1012 2.83 13.80 16.21
CA LEU A 1012 3.28 15.05 15.60
C LEU A 1012 2.87 15.20 14.11
N ASN A 1013 2.13 14.25 13.54
CA ASN A 1013 1.71 14.29 12.13
C ASN A 1013 0.89 15.54 11.80
N VAL A 1014 -0.14 15.89 12.59
CA VAL A 1014 -0.98 17.09 12.39
C VAL A 1014 -0.13 18.37 12.30
N TYR A 1015 0.87 18.48 13.18
CA TYR A 1015 1.77 19.63 13.25
C TYR A 1015 2.73 19.67 12.06
N ALA A 1016 3.22 18.50 11.62
CA ALA A 1016 4.05 18.36 10.43
C ALA A 1016 3.26 18.64 9.13
N ASP A 1017 1.97 18.29 9.07
CA ASP A 1017 1.09 18.58 7.93
C ASP A 1017 0.79 20.09 7.82
N VAL A 1018 0.58 20.79 8.94
CA VAL A 1018 0.52 22.27 8.95
C VAL A 1018 1.85 22.88 8.48
N VAL A 1019 2.98 22.36 8.96
CA VAL A 1019 4.32 22.79 8.50
C VAL A 1019 4.55 22.47 7.02
N SER A 1020 3.92 21.43 6.46
CA SER A 1020 4.03 21.10 5.03
C SER A 1020 3.49 22.21 4.11
N LEU A 1021 2.58 23.06 4.60
CA LEU A 1021 2.10 24.24 3.89
C LEU A 1021 3.24 25.24 3.62
N ALA A 1022 4.25 25.31 4.49
CA ALA A 1022 5.43 26.15 4.29
C ALA A 1022 6.20 25.73 3.04
N VAL A 1023 6.31 24.43 2.76
CA VAL A 1023 6.96 23.90 1.55
C VAL A 1023 6.26 24.40 0.30
N ALA A 1024 4.91 24.39 0.28
CA ALA A 1024 4.12 24.91 -0.82
C ALA A 1024 4.26 26.44 -1.00
N ARG A 1025 4.35 27.20 0.11
CA ARG A 1025 4.60 28.65 0.08
C ARG A 1025 6.00 28.99 -0.41
N LEU A 1026 7.03 28.25 0.02
CA LEU A 1026 8.40 28.40 -0.45
C LEU A 1026 8.55 28.04 -1.93
N GLN A 1027 7.82 27.03 -2.42
CA GLN A 1027 7.76 26.71 -3.86
C GLN A 1027 7.12 27.84 -4.68
N GLN A 1028 6.05 28.46 -4.18
CA GLN A 1028 5.41 29.63 -4.81
C GLN A 1028 6.39 30.82 -4.90
N LEU A 1029 7.11 31.09 -3.81
CA LEU A 1029 8.14 32.15 -3.75
C LEU A 1029 9.28 31.87 -4.74
N ALA A 1030 9.85 30.66 -4.73
CA ALA A 1030 10.93 30.27 -5.63
C ALA A 1030 10.56 30.40 -7.12
N ALA A 1031 9.31 30.05 -7.48
CA ALA A 1031 8.80 30.22 -8.84
C ALA A 1031 8.65 31.70 -9.24
N ALA A 1032 8.12 32.54 -8.34
CA ALA A 1032 7.99 33.98 -8.56
C ALA A 1032 9.35 34.68 -8.69
N GLU A 1033 10.30 34.33 -7.83
CA GLU A 1033 11.67 34.86 -7.90
C GLU A 1033 12.41 34.40 -9.15
N MET A 1034 12.23 33.15 -9.60
CA MET A 1034 12.80 32.69 -10.87
C MET A 1034 12.26 33.49 -12.06
N ALA A 1035 10.96 33.83 -12.06
CA ALA A 1035 10.38 34.69 -13.09
C ALA A 1035 11.01 36.09 -13.05
N ALA A 1036 11.01 36.77 -11.90
CA ALA A 1036 11.52 38.13 -11.77
C ALA A 1036 13.03 38.24 -12.09
N ARG A 1037 13.84 37.30 -11.59
CA ARG A 1037 15.30 37.36 -11.71
C ARG A 1037 15.78 37.01 -13.12
N TYR A 1038 15.23 35.98 -13.79
CA TYR A 1038 15.82 35.42 -15.03
C TYR A 1038 14.96 35.54 -16.29
N ALA A 1039 13.63 35.71 -16.20
CA ALA A 1039 12.78 35.79 -17.39
C ALA A 1039 12.88 37.16 -18.08
N GLY A 1040 12.71 37.18 -19.40
CA GLY A 1040 12.76 38.38 -20.23
C GLY A 1040 13.51 38.18 -21.55
N SER A 1041 13.72 39.30 -22.25
CA SER A 1041 14.48 39.36 -23.50
C SER A 1041 15.93 39.77 -23.24
N PHE A 1042 16.86 39.16 -23.96
CA PHE A 1042 18.29 39.46 -23.93
C PHE A 1042 18.81 39.62 -25.36
N ASP A 1043 19.66 40.61 -25.61
CA ASP A 1043 20.20 40.91 -26.94
C ASP A 1043 21.67 41.36 -26.91
N GLY A 1044 22.30 41.40 -28.08
CA GLY A 1044 23.66 41.89 -28.23
C GLY A 1044 24.19 41.75 -29.66
N PRO A 1045 25.42 42.20 -29.94
CA PRO A 1045 26.00 42.19 -31.28
C PRO A 1045 26.10 40.80 -31.93
N ALA A 1046 26.03 39.73 -31.13
CA ALA A 1046 26.14 38.34 -31.55
C ALA A 1046 24.78 37.61 -31.70
N GLY A 1047 23.64 38.19 -31.29
CA GLY A 1047 22.35 37.52 -31.39
C GLY A 1047 21.28 38.02 -30.40
N SER A 1048 20.34 37.14 -30.04
CA SER A 1048 19.31 37.42 -29.03
C SER A 1048 18.69 36.15 -28.44
N ALA A 1049 18.07 36.26 -27.27
CA ALA A 1049 17.38 35.19 -26.56
C ALA A 1049 16.12 35.71 -25.85
N VAL A 1050 15.13 34.85 -25.64
CA VAL A 1050 13.93 35.14 -24.83
C VAL A 1050 13.63 33.95 -23.94
N PHE A 1051 13.63 34.19 -22.62
CA PHE A 1051 13.32 33.18 -21.60
C PHE A 1051 11.99 33.52 -20.91
N ASN A 1052 11.07 32.56 -20.88
CA ASN A 1052 9.75 32.72 -20.27
C ASN A 1052 9.51 31.65 -19.19
N VAL A 1053 8.65 31.95 -18.21
CA VAL A 1053 8.04 30.91 -17.37
C VAL A 1053 6.75 30.40 -18.02
N ALA A 1054 6.39 29.15 -17.75
CA ALA A 1054 5.23 28.50 -18.34
C ALA A 1054 4.41 27.71 -17.31
N ALA A 1055 3.12 27.50 -17.59
CA ALA A 1055 2.21 26.76 -16.73
C ALA A 1055 2.34 25.23 -16.88
N ASP A 1056 3.09 24.75 -17.87
CA ASP A 1056 3.28 23.33 -18.21
C ASP A 1056 4.50 22.67 -17.50
N GLY A 1057 5.12 23.36 -16.53
CA GLY A 1057 6.14 22.80 -15.65
C GLY A 1057 7.18 23.82 -15.15
N PRO A 1058 8.00 23.45 -14.15
CA PRO A 1058 9.10 24.28 -13.66
C PRO A 1058 10.18 24.53 -14.73
N GLY A 1059 11.10 25.45 -14.46
CA GLY A 1059 12.19 25.86 -15.37
C GLY A 1059 11.83 27.04 -16.29
N LEU A 1060 12.83 27.52 -17.06
CA LEU A 1060 12.71 28.64 -18.00
C LEU A 1060 12.62 28.12 -19.45
N VAL A 1061 11.51 28.38 -20.14
CA VAL A 1061 11.32 28.00 -21.55
C VAL A 1061 12.10 28.95 -22.45
N VAL A 1062 13.00 28.40 -23.28
CA VAL A 1062 13.73 29.14 -24.32
C VAL A 1062 12.80 29.33 -25.51
N SER A 1063 12.09 30.45 -25.54
CA SER A 1063 11.08 30.73 -26.56
C SER A 1063 11.70 31.16 -27.90
N ALA A 1064 12.80 31.92 -27.84
CA ALA A 1064 13.64 32.26 -28.97
C ALA A 1064 15.12 32.25 -28.56
N LEU A 1065 16.00 31.82 -29.47
CA LEU A 1065 17.45 31.88 -29.28
C LEU A 1065 18.15 31.94 -30.65
N ARG A 1066 18.95 32.97 -30.87
CA ARG A 1066 19.63 33.25 -32.14
C ARG A 1066 21.10 33.55 -31.95
N GLU A 1067 21.91 33.00 -32.85
CA GLU A 1067 23.36 33.18 -32.95
C GLU A 1067 23.65 33.79 -34.33
N GLY A 1068 23.75 35.12 -34.38
CA GLY A 1068 23.82 35.93 -35.60
C GLY A 1068 22.56 35.80 -36.47
N HIS A 1069 22.62 34.90 -37.45
CA HIS A 1069 21.50 34.56 -38.34
C HIS A 1069 21.00 33.12 -38.15
N VAL A 1070 21.64 32.33 -37.29
CA VAL A 1070 21.26 30.94 -37.00
C VAL A 1070 20.18 30.93 -35.92
N ASP A 1071 19.08 30.22 -36.18
CA ASP A 1071 18.10 29.89 -35.15
C ASP A 1071 18.58 28.65 -34.37
N VAL A 1072 18.88 28.82 -33.09
CA VAL A 1072 19.45 27.75 -32.26
C VAL A 1072 18.38 26.74 -31.87
N ARG A 1073 17.09 27.14 -31.76
CA ARG A 1073 16.01 26.18 -31.51
C ARG A 1073 15.83 25.24 -32.70
N ALA A 1074 15.90 25.77 -33.93
CA ALA A 1074 15.87 24.95 -35.14
C ALA A 1074 17.07 23.97 -35.21
N ARG A 1075 18.29 24.45 -34.89
CA ARG A 1075 19.50 23.60 -34.83
C ARG A 1075 19.39 22.47 -33.79
N VAL A 1076 18.79 22.75 -32.63
CA VAL A 1076 18.53 21.76 -31.58
C VAL A 1076 17.46 20.76 -32.00
N ALA A 1077 16.37 21.22 -32.62
CA ALA A 1077 15.28 20.36 -33.12
C ALA A 1077 15.80 19.33 -34.14
N GLU A 1078 16.57 19.79 -35.13
CA GLU A 1078 17.24 18.93 -36.12
C GLU A 1078 18.20 17.93 -35.46
N ALA A 1079 19.03 18.37 -34.52
CA ALA A 1079 19.99 17.50 -33.82
C ALA A 1079 19.32 16.45 -32.91
N ALA A 1080 18.16 16.76 -32.33
CA ALA A 1080 17.37 15.85 -31.50
C ALA A 1080 16.44 14.93 -32.32
N GLY A 1081 16.20 15.23 -33.60
CA GLY A 1081 15.20 14.54 -34.42
C GLY A 1081 13.75 14.87 -34.05
N ILE A 1082 13.50 16.05 -33.50
CA ILE A 1082 12.20 16.54 -33.02
C ILE A 1082 11.70 17.64 -33.97
N GLU A 1083 10.41 17.68 -34.29
CA GLU A 1083 9.82 18.81 -35.02
C GLU A 1083 9.90 20.11 -34.20
N LEU A 1084 10.25 21.24 -34.82
CA LEU A 1084 10.53 22.49 -34.09
C LEU A 1084 9.34 23.00 -33.25
N ASP A 1085 8.11 22.80 -33.73
CA ASP A 1085 6.88 23.16 -33.00
C ASP A 1085 6.58 22.20 -31.82
N HIS A 1086 7.22 21.02 -31.80
CA HIS A 1086 7.11 20.04 -30.72
C HIS A 1086 8.30 20.10 -29.73
N LEU A 1087 9.36 20.86 -30.02
CA LEU A 1087 10.52 20.97 -29.13
C LEU A 1087 10.21 21.83 -27.89
N ASP A 1088 10.11 21.19 -26.72
CA ASP A 1088 10.31 21.87 -25.44
C ASP A 1088 11.82 22.01 -25.19
N PHE A 1089 12.30 23.25 -25.21
CA PHE A 1089 13.67 23.61 -24.83
C PHE A 1089 13.57 24.40 -23.53
N ARG A 1090 13.97 23.79 -22.42
CA ARG A 1090 13.84 24.38 -21.08
C ARG A 1090 15.16 24.39 -20.33
N LEU A 1091 15.41 25.47 -19.59
CA LEU A 1091 16.58 25.62 -18.72
C LEU A 1091 16.20 25.34 -17.27
N TYR A 1092 16.97 24.48 -16.61
CA TYR A 1092 16.85 24.20 -15.18
C TYR A 1092 18.09 24.71 -14.44
N PRO A 1093 17.94 25.31 -13.24
CA PRO A 1093 19.09 25.72 -12.43
C PRO A 1093 20.00 24.53 -12.10
N SER A 1094 21.30 24.76 -12.01
CA SER A 1094 22.26 23.76 -11.54
C SER A 1094 22.98 24.25 -10.29
N ASN A 1095 23.50 23.33 -9.48
CA ASN A 1095 24.30 23.64 -8.29
C ASN A 1095 25.74 24.12 -8.59
N VAL A 1096 25.96 24.67 -9.79
CA VAL A 1096 27.19 25.34 -10.22
C VAL A 1096 26.88 26.84 -10.24
N ALA A 1097 27.04 27.47 -9.09
CA ALA A 1097 26.64 28.84 -8.84
C ALA A 1097 27.66 29.57 -7.93
N THR A 1098 27.68 30.88 -8.05
CA THR A 1098 28.31 31.88 -7.17
C THR A 1098 27.40 33.10 -7.17
N ASP A 1099 27.46 33.94 -6.15
CA ASP A 1099 26.55 35.07 -5.89
C ASP A 1099 26.23 35.96 -7.12
N THR A 1100 27.21 36.14 -8.02
CA THR A 1100 27.11 36.95 -9.24
C THR A 1100 26.96 36.16 -10.54
N ARG A 1101 26.99 34.82 -10.50
CA ARG A 1101 26.92 33.93 -11.68
C ARG A 1101 26.22 32.60 -11.40
N HIS A 1102 25.11 32.34 -12.10
CA HIS A 1102 24.30 31.14 -11.92
C HIS A 1102 24.24 30.32 -13.22
N GLN A 1103 24.75 29.08 -13.19
CA GLN A 1103 24.67 28.17 -14.34
C GLN A 1103 23.34 27.40 -14.33
N PHE A 1104 22.64 27.41 -15.47
CA PHE A 1104 21.50 26.59 -15.80
C PHE A 1104 21.89 25.56 -16.87
N VAL A 1105 21.20 24.41 -16.86
CA VAL A 1105 21.37 23.31 -17.80
C VAL A 1105 20.13 23.17 -18.68
N ALA A 1106 20.32 23.06 -19.99
CA ALA A 1106 19.26 22.81 -20.95
C ALA A 1106 18.82 21.34 -20.93
N VAL A 1107 17.50 21.14 -20.94
CA VAL A 1107 16.82 19.87 -21.20
C VAL A 1107 15.95 20.06 -22.43
N PHE A 1108 15.92 19.03 -23.28
CA PHE A 1108 15.17 18.99 -24.53
C PHE A 1108 14.16 17.85 -24.45
N GLN A 1109 12.91 18.11 -24.80
CA GLN A 1109 11.85 17.10 -24.82
C GLN A 1109 10.97 17.26 -26.06
N ASP A 1110 10.46 16.14 -26.56
CA ASP A 1110 9.44 16.11 -27.61
C ASP A 1110 8.05 16.16 -26.97
N ARG A 1111 7.32 17.25 -27.22
CA ARG A 1111 5.92 17.47 -26.77
C ARG A 1111 4.92 16.51 -27.43
N SER A 1112 5.33 15.81 -28.49
CA SER A 1112 4.54 14.80 -29.21
C SER A 1112 4.96 13.35 -28.90
N ALA A 1113 5.92 13.14 -28.00
CA ALA A 1113 6.35 11.80 -27.60
C ALA A 1113 5.17 10.98 -27.04
N PRO A 1114 5.01 9.71 -27.45
CA PRO A 1114 3.93 8.87 -26.96
C PRO A 1114 4.09 8.59 -25.46
N VAL A 1115 3.03 8.86 -24.69
CA VAL A 1115 3.02 8.65 -23.24
C VAL A 1115 2.68 7.19 -22.93
N ASP A 1116 3.71 6.36 -22.74
CA ASP A 1116 3.57 4.93 -22.39
C ASP A 1116 2.60 4.75 -21.20
N MET A 1117 1.46 4.09 -21.42
CA MET A 1117 0.42 3.84 -20.40
C MET A 1117 -0.13 5.08 -19.67
N GLY A 1118 0.06 6.28 -20.21
CA GLY A 1118 -0.27 7.53 -19.50
C GLY A 1118 0.74 7.92 -18.41
N THR A 1119 1.87 7.22 -18.31
CA THR A 1119 3.04 7.63 -17.52
C THR A 1119 4.12 8.23 -18.42
N PRO A 1120 4.51 9.51 -18.26
CA PRO A 1120 5.67 10.03 -18.96
C PRO A 1120 6.92 9.33 -18.42
N THR A 1121 7.75 8.77 -19.31
CA THR A 1121 8.90 7.94 -18.91
C THR A 1121 9.99 8.71 -18.15
N CYS A 1122 9.96 10.05 -18.22
CA CYS A 1122 10.85 11.01 -17.54
C CYS A 1122 12.33 10.58 -17.46
N ILE A 1123 12.85 10.12 -18.59
CA ILE A 1123 14.25 9.70 -18.75
C ILE A 1123 15.22 10.86 -19.03
N THR A 1124 14.80 12.12 -18.90
CA THR A 1124 15.56 13.34 -19.26
C THR A 1124 16.96 13.43 -18.64
N TRP A 1125 17.19 12.75 -17.51
CA TRP A 1125 18.51 12.59 -16.89
C TRP A 1125 19.53 11.81 -17.74
N GLN A 1126 19.08 11.03 -18.73
CA GLN A 1126 19.90 10.33 -19.73
C GLN A 1126 20.26 11.24 -20.91
N ASP A 1127 19.40 12.22 -21.20
CA ASP A 1127 19.45 13.02 -22.43
C ASP A 1127 20.28 14.31 -22.29
N VAL A 1128 20.60 14.73 -21.06
CA VAL A 1128 21.46 15.91 -20.80
C VAL A 1128 22.81 15.77 -21.50
N ALA A 1129 23.12 16.75 -22.36
CA ALA A 1129 24.34 16.79 -23.20
C ALA A 1129 24.50 15.59 -24.17
N SER A 1130 23.44 14.86 -24.48
CA SER A 1130 23.47 13.72 -25.42
C SER A 1130 23.73 14.11 -26.88
N LEU A 1131 23.27 15.30 -27.29
CA LEU A 1131 23.24 15.77 -28.69
C LEU A 1131 24.62 16.18 -29.28
N GLY A 1132 25.72 15.82 -28.63
CA GLY A 1132 27.08 16.08 -29.10
C GLY A 1132 27.64 17.44 -28.67
N ARG A 1133 28.70 17.91 -29.35
CA ARG A 1133 29.45 19.12 -28.95
C ARG A 1133 28.96 20.42 -29.59
N ASP A 1134 28.17 20.30 -30.66
CA ASP A 1134 27.70 21.45 -31.46
C ASP A 1134 26.34 22.00 -30.96
N VAL A 1135 25.75 21.33 -29.96
CA VAL A 1135 24.67 21.82 -29.11
C VAL A 1135 25.23 22.06 -27.71
N ASP A 1136 25.45 23.32 -27.33
CA ASP A 1136 25.74 23.63 -25.94
C ASP A 1136 24.45 23.64 -25.10
N VAL A 1137 24.59 23.18 -23.86
CA VAL A 1137 23.51 23.00 -22.89
C VAL A 1137 23.72 23.81 -21.61
N ARG A 1138 24.71 24.73 -21.55
CA ARG A 1138 25.06 25.45 -20.33
C ARG A 1138 24.92 26.96 -20.51
N PHE A 1139 23.91 27.50 -19.85
CA PHE A 1139 23.60 28.91 -19.84
C PHE A 1139 24.07 29.50 -18.52
N THR A 1140 24.97 30.47 -18.54
CA THR A 1140 25.42 31.17 -17.33
C THR A 1140 24.85 32.58 -17.34
N PHE A 1141 23.94 32.84 -16.41
CA PHE A 1141 23.44 34.18 -16.13
C PHE A 1141 24.42 34.92 -15.21
N GLU A 1142 24.68 36.20 -15.48
CA GLU A 1142 25.41 37.10 -14.58
C GLU A 1142 24.41 38.04 -13.90
N MET A 1143 24.58 38.28 -12.59
CA MET A 1143 23.56 38.91 -11.75
C MET A 1143 23.96 40.35 -11.36
N ASP A 1144 22.99 41.27 -11.38
CA ASP A 1144 23.11 42.64 -10.89
C ASP A 1144 23.14 42.71 -9.34
N GLU A 1145 23.45 43.88 -8.77
CA GLU A 1145 23.44 44.10 -7.32
C GLU A 1145 22.06 43.89 -6.65
N ALA A 1146 20.98 43.80 -7.45
CA ALA A 1146 19.62 43.49 -7.01
C ALA A 1146 19.24 42.01 -7.21
N GLY A 1147 20.21 41.14 -7.56
CA GLY A 1147 20.01 39.70 -7.71
C GLY A 1147 19.24 39.27 -8.96
N ARG A 1148 19.12 40.14 -9.97
CA ARG A 1148 18.47 39.87 -11.27
C ARG A 1148 19.52 39.65 -12.35
N ALA A 1149 19.24 38.80 -13.33
CA ALA A 1149 20.17 38.57 -14.43
C ALA A 1149 20.34 39.84 -15.29
N GLU A 1150 21.57 40.35 -15.38
CA GLU A 1150 21.98 41.44 -16.29
C GLU A 1150 22.44 40.86 -17.63
N ASN A 1151 23.26 39.80 -17.61
CA ASN A 1151 23.74 39.12 -18.81
C ASN A 1151 23.35 37.63 -18.83
N VAL A 1152 23.34 37.03 -20.02
CA VAL A 1152 23.38 35.58 -20.23
C VAL A 1152 24.49 35.23 -21.21
N SER A 1153 25.14 34.08 -21.00
CA SER A 1153 26.21 33.58 -21.87
C SER A 1153 26.09 32.06 -22.08
N MET A 1154 26.51 31.58 -23.25
CA MET A 1154 26.58 30.15 -23.59
C MET A 1154 28.02 29.64 -23.56
N ALA A 1155 28.21 28.40 -23.12
CA ALA A 1155 29.53 27.84 -22.88
C ALA A 1155 30.24 27.47 -24.20
N GLY A 1156 31.27 28.26 -24.51
CA GLY A 1156 31.91 28.32 -25.83
C GLY A 1156 32.28 29.76 -26.19
N GLY A 1157 31.60 30.74 -25.58
CA GLY A 1157 31.97 32.16 -25.64
C GLY A 1157 31.59 32.90 -26.92
N GLY A 1158 30.87 32.24 -27.85
CA GLY A 1158 30.38 32.86 -29.07
C GLY A 1158 29.18 33.79 -28.87
N LEU A 1159 28.39 33.57 -27.82
CA LEU A 1159 27.16 34.30 -27.54
C LEU A 1159 27.14 34.80 -26.08
N VAL A 1160 27.14 36.13 -25.94
CA VAL A 1160 26.92 36.87 -24.69
C VAL A 1160 25.90 37.96 -25.01
N LEU A 1161 24.86 38.06 -24.19
CA LEU A 1161 23.70 38.92 -24.41
C LEU A 1161 23.36 39.65 -23.11
N GLY A 1162 23.13 40.97 -23.18
CA GLY A 1162 22.63 41.76 -22.06
C GLY A 1162 21.10 41.77 -22.04
N ARG A 1163 20.49 41.98 -20.86
CA ARG A 1163 19.03 42.08 -20.72
C ARG A 1163 18.54 43.35 -21.40
N HIS A 1164 17.53 43.23 -22.26
CA HIS A 1164 16.90 44.38 -22.89
C HIS A 1164 16.19 45.21 -21.82
N ALA A 1165 16.43 46.52 -21.79
CA ALA A 1165 15.68 47.44 -20.93
C ALA A 1165 14.31 47.75 -21.57
N GLU A 1166 13.23 47.60 -20.80
CA GLU A 1166 11.86 47.97 -21.23
C GLU A 1166 11.61 49.49 -21.19
#